data_AF-A0A4Y1X151-F1
#
_entry.id   AF-A0A4Y1X151-F1
#
_cell.length_a   1.000
_cell.length_b   1.000
_cell.length_c   1.000
_cell.angle_alpha   90.00
_cell.angle_beta   90.00
_cell.angle_gamma   90.00
#
_symmetry.space_group_name_H-M   'P 1'
#
loop_
_entity.id
_entity.type
_entity.pdbx_description
1 polymer ?
#
loop_
_entity_poly.entity_id
_entity_poly.type
_entity_poly.pdbx_seq_one_letter_code
_entity_poly.pdbx_strand_id
1 'polypeptide(L)'
;MAAGLALTLTACQKDEGLVSDGGAAQTITIAIPQGTRTRATAADFGNGAKIDRCLLQIYRNGQPYGEQQTAAVTGNAATFNLRLVASQTYDFVFWADCSTGDHYDTDDLTHITVKGAYAGNDDEFDAFTGILPDYKVTGSFSENITLRRPFGQLNVKTFDMTAIPDPALKPTKVKVAFTAVPTSFDAKKGEVGQKTAAVEYTADVLSADGDLTVDYIWAPVEEATLADFSMTFYGSDDTEIATNSDFKNIPIRRNYRTNVSGNLLTKQGTLDVTINPDFDQPDIDDYPELRAALANGGSVALSEDVTVKAPLVVEGDKTVEIDLNDKNIINETSLPDGQYGNTTVFEVKGGATLNIRGDGDIRAIGTKPNEDGYRMAVYAYGDAKVNIYGGNFYNDQEFNDGNAQLDLIYADQNAVINIYGGRFESACANERGYWVLNLKDNSNAAINVYGGTFINFDPSNSMTENPVKNFVAKSSTTVKVSTTPAPNGTYEVVPAGGQASVPVEVNDAADLTGALSNPAIAKIAVASDIDLASVPAENLSFTEHKTIDIKEGTTVRLGSENFLTAEKGLTLTGKGTIDNSSENDSGLKGGGEGYQKSLIHVTGGDCVIDGVTLINDPDYHWHGSSATGHPYNSAAIAYWNDANVTIRNARIISGEFTVCGMGRDVASGEITLTDSYFESTSSNLDNGKHWAYAMRLFGSKVRIDNCEVKGIQGGISIESCQDAVISGGKYYTENTPGEKDAFYPVYITNGAKVTITGGEFSAPNDRSGLQIEGTSAVVSGDNDVNLPTGSVILKGGKFSGKAYNTETKVVYEPAEGYKWQAIDGAGNQPGDLKWEVVAQSL
;
A
#
# COMPACT_ATOMS: atom_id res chain seq x y z
N MET A 1 -76.52 -71.47 3.34
CA MET A 1 -77.11 -70.52 4.30
C MET A 1 -76.02 -69.56 4.78
N ALA A 2 -76.40 -68.43 5.40
CA ALA A 2 -75.50 -67.37 5.92
C ALA A 2 -74.51 -67.88 7.00
N ALA A 3 -73.49 -67.15 7.49
CA ALA A 3 -73.00 -65.77 7.24
C ALA A 3 -71.44 -65.81 7.16
N GLY A 4 -70.59 -64.77 7.34
CA GLY A 4 -70.69 -63.33 7.69
C GLY A 4 -69.29 -62.84 8.15
N LEU A 5 -68.87 -61.57 7.93
CA LEU A 5 -67.44 -61.20 8.09
C LEU A 5 -67.11 -59.72 8.47
N ALA A 6 -66.03 -59.58 9.26
CA ALA A 6 -65.05 -58.51 9.58
C ALA A 6 -65.14 -57.00 9.14
N LEU A 7 -64.81 -56.13 10.13
CA LEU A 7 -63.90 -54.94 10.19
C LEU A 7 -63.55 -54.08 8.94
N THR A 8 -63.76 -52.75 9.02
CA THR A 8 -62.70 -51.68 9.21
C THR A 8 -63.21 -50.20 9.06
N LEU A 9 -62.46 -49.27 9.68
CA LEU A 9 -62.27 -47.81 9.39
C LEU A 9 -63.32 -46.73 9.78
N THR A 10 -62.82 -45.47 9.88
CA THR A 10 -63.36 -44.36 10.70
C THR A 10 -63.20 -42.98 10.01
N ALA A 11 -64.20 -42.09 10.10
CA ALA A 11 -64.19 -40.61 9.91
C ALA A 11 -65.65 -40.12 9.80
N CYS A 12 -66.10 -38.91 10.16
CA CYS A 12 -65.58 -37.76 10.92
C CYS A 12 -66.80 -37.10 11.60
N GLN A 13 -66.61 -36.33 12.68
CA GLN A 13 -67.65 -35.44 13.22
C GLN A 13 -67.18 -33.99 13.21
N LYS A 14 -68.11 -33.10 12.88
CA LYS A 14 -67.99 -31.66 13.06
C LYS A 14 -69.41 -31.14 13.32
N ASP A 15 -69.66 -30.57 14.48
CA ASP A 15 -70.28 -29.24 14.54
C ASP A 15 -70.20 -28.56 15.91
N GLU A 16 -70.13 -27.23 15.79
CA GLU A 16 -70.37 -26.13 16.73
C GLU A 16 -69.88 -26.16 18.19
N GLY A 17 -69.04 -25.17 18.49
CA GLY A 17 -68.87 -24.57 19.81
C GLY A 17 -68.45 -23.11 19.66
N LEU A 18 -69.29 -22.18 20.11
CA LEU A 18 -68.99 -20.74 20.11
C LEU A 18 -67.78 -20.45 21.02
N VAL A 19 -66.75 -19.81 20.46
CA VAL A 19 -65.61 -19.27 21.21
C VAL A 19 -65.43 -17.81 20.84
N SER A 20 -65.08 -17.00 21.85
CA SER A 20 -65.02 -15.54 21.81
C SER A 20 -64.18 -14.97 20.67
N ASP A 21 -64.68 -13.90 20.08
CA ASP A 21 -63.96 -13.07 19.09
C ASP A 21 -62.68 -12.50 19.72
N GLY A 22 -61.55 -12.92 19.16
CA GLY A 22 -60.20 -12.57 19.54
C GLY A 22 -59.28 -12.77 18.34
N GLY A 23 -59.76 -12.35 17.17
CA GLY A 23 -59.03 -12.48 15.91
C GLY A 23 -57.69 -11.75 15.98
N ALA A 24 -56.60 -12.47 15.70
CA ALA A 24 -55.29 -11.86 15.50
C ALA A 24 -55.40 -10.87 14.34
N ALA A 25 -55.27 -9.57 14.64
CA ALA A 25 -55.42 -8.51 13.65
C ALA A 25 -54.33 -8.62 12.58
N GLN A 26 -54.74 -8.50 11.32
CA GLN A 26 -53.82 -8.34 10.19
C GLN A 26 -53.62 -6.84 10.00
N THR A 27 -52.46 -6.32 10.42
CA THR A 27 -52.17 -4.88 10.43
C THR A 27 -51.03 -4.53 9.51
N ILE A 28 -51.16 -3.44 8.77
CA ILE A 28 -50.02 -2.75 8.17
C ILE A 28 -49.93 -1.38 8.82
N THR A 29 -48.79 -1.08 9.43
CA THR A 29 -48.46 0.26 9.93
C THR A 29 -47.50 0.92 8.96
N ILE A 30 -47.86 2.11 8.55
CA ILE A 30 -47.08 2.95 7.65
C ILE A 30 -46.36 3.99 8.48
N ALA A 31 -45.08 4.20 8.22
CA ALA A 31 -44.26 5.26 8.80
C ALA A 31 -43.94 6.31 7.73
N ILE A 32 -44.14 7.58 8.07
CA ILE A 32 -43.83 8.72 7.21
C ILE A 32 -42.59 9.42 7.79
N PRO A 33 -41.45 9.46 7.07
CA PRO A 33 -40.27 10.20 7.51
C PRO A 33 -40.60 11.67 7.81
N GLN A 34 -40.14 12.16 8.96
CA GLN A 34 -40.10 13.59 9.28
C GLN A 34 -38.64 14.01 9.42
N GLY A 35 -38.23 15.07 8.73
CA GLY A 35 -36.85 15.54 8.77
C GLY A 35 -36.47 16.16 10.12
N THR A 36 -35.26 15.87 10.61
CA THR A 36 -34.63 16.67 11.66
C THR A 36 -34.39 18.10 11.17
N ARG A 37 -34.59 19.10 12.04
CA ARG A 37 -34.49 20.53 11.68
C ARG A 37 -33.08 20.95 11.24
N THR A 38 -32.85 20.95 9.93
CA THR A 38 -31.73 21.64 9.27
C THR A 38 -32.30 22.74 8.36
N ARG A 39 -31.97 24.00 8.65
CA ARG A 39 -32.53 25.19 7.97
C ARG A 39 -32.17 25.19 6.48
N ALA A 40 -33.17 25.17 5.60
CA ALA A 40 -33.00 25.43 4.17
C ALA A 40 -33.67 26.74 3.69
N THR A 41 -34.80 27.15 4.28
CA THR A 41 -35.42 28.48 4.05
C THR A 41 -36.06 29.01 5.34
N ALA A 42 -36.59 30.24 5.33
CA ALA A 42 -37.29 30.84 6.48
C ALA A 42 -38.62 30.13 6.87
N ALA A 43 -39.13 29.24 6.04
CA ALA A 43 -40.31 28.41 6.30
C ALA A 43 -39.92 26.91 6.22
N ASP A 44 -40.40 26.10 7.16
CA ASP A 44 -39.92 24.72 7.35
C ASP A 44 -40.48 23.70 6.31
N PHE A 45 -40.32 23.95 5.00
CA PHE A 45 -40.81 23.07 3.91
C PHE A 45 -40.19 21.68 3.90
N GLY A 46 -40.97 20.66 3.53
CA GLY A 46 -40.52 19.28 3.33
C GLY A 46 -40.22 18.54 4.62
N ASN A 47 -40.77 19.00 5.73
CA ASN A 47 -40.69 18.28 7.00
C ASN A 47 -41.73 17.13 7.08
N GLY A 48 -42.72 17.09 6.19
CA GLY A 48 -43.80 16.10 6.15
C GLY A 48 -44.96 16.39 7.12
N ALA A 49 -45.02 17.55 7.75
CA ALA A 49 -46.04 17.88 8.77
C ALA A 49 -47.42 18.22 8.19
N LYS A 50 -47.53 18.37 6.87
CA LYS A 50 -48.78 18.57 6.12
C LYS A 50 -49.52 17.28 5.78
N ILE A 51 -48.86 16.12 5.92
CA ILE A 51 -49.42 14.82 5.51
C ILE A 51 -50.40 14.33 6.56
N ASP A 52 -51.69 14.32 6.21
CA ASP A 52 -52.78 13.88 7.09
C ASP A 52 -53.58 12.68 6.53
N ARG A 53 -53.36 12.31 5.27
CA ARG A 53 -54.04 11.21 4.56
C ARG A 53 -53.04 10.16 4.08
N CYS A 54 -53.43 8.89 4.21
CA CYS A 54 -52.76 7.76 3.56
C CYS A 54 -53.80 6.85 2.89
N LEU A 55 -53.51 6.42 1.68
CA LEU A 55 -54.29 5.55 0.81
C LEU A 55 -53.58 4.20 0.66
N LEU A 56 -54.36 3.14 0.50
CA LEU A 56 -53.89 1.80 0.18
C LEU A 56 -54.77 1.19 -0.92
N GLN A 57 -54.16 0.85 -2.05
CA GLN A 57 -54.75 -0.07 -3.04
C GLN A 57 -54.01 -1.40 -3.02
N ILE A 58 -54.77 -2.49 -2.85
CA ILE A 58 -54.25 -3.86 -2.91
C ILE A 58 -54.39 -4.36 -4.35
N TYR A 59 -53.39 -5.06 -4.87
CA TYR A 59 -53.44 -5.72 -6.17
C TYR A 59 -53.22 -7.24 -6.03
N ARG A 60 -53.81 -8.01 -6.94
CA ARG A 60 -53.58 -9.44 -7.10
C ARG A 60 -53.54 -9.77 -8.58
N ASN A 61 -52.50 -10.50 -9.02
CA ASN A 61 -52.27 -10.80 -10.45
C ASN A 61 -52.31 -9.55 -11.34
N GLY A 62 -51.76 -8.42 -10.86
CA GLY A 62 -51.75 -7.14 -11.58
C GLY A 62 -53.06 -6.35 -11.58
N GLN A 63 -54.15 -6.85 -10.99
CA GLN A 63 -55.46 -6.17 -10.97
C GLN A 63 -55.84 -5.71 -9.55
N PRO A 64 -56.59 -4.59 -9.39
CA PRO A 64 -57.10 -4.16 -8.09
C PRO A 64 -57.90 -5.26 -7.37
N TYR A 65 -57.65 -5.43 -6.09
CA TYR A 65 -58.27 -6.45 -5.24
C TYR A 65 -58.99 -5.79 -4.06
N GLY A 66 -60.27 -5.47 -4.27
CA GLY A 66 -61.08 -4.72 -3.32
C GLY A 66 -61.00 -3.20 -3.54
N GLU A 67 -61.82 -2.47 -2.78
CA GLU A 67 -61.86 -1.00 -2.81
C GLU A 67 -60.60 -0.39 -2.18
N GLN A 68 -60.18 0.76 -2.69
CA GLN A 68 -59.11 1.57 -2.11
C GLN A 68 -59.47 1.98 -0.67
N GLN A 69 -58.53 1.81 0.26
CA GLN A 69 -58.72 2.15 1.67
C GLN A 69 -58.04 3.49 1.97
N THR A 70 -58.60 4.21 2.95
CA THR A 70 -58.05 5.48 3.45
C THR A 70 -57.88 5.42 4.95
N ALA A 71 -56.72 5.85 5.45
CA ALA A 71 -56.40 6.02 6.85
C ALA A 71 -55.91 7.44 7.12
N ALA A 72 -56.23 7.99 8.30
CA ALA A 72 -55.68 9.25 8.74
C ALA A 72 -54.26 9.04 9.29
N VAL A 73 -53.36 9.97 9.01
CA VAL A 73 -52.00 9.97 9.57
C VAL A 73 -52.03 10.60 10.97
N THR A 74 -51.53 9.89 11.97
CA THR A 74 -51.44 10.34 13.35
C THR A 74 -50.07 9.99 13.91
N GLY A 75 -49.33 10.98 14.43
CA GLY A 75 -47.99 10.74 14.97
C GLY A 75 -47.00 10.18 13.92
N ASN A 76 -47.11 10.67 12.69
CA ASN A 76 -46.33 10.26 11.51
C ASN A 76 -46.58 8.81 11.05
N ALA A 77 -47.70 8.20 11.48
CA ALA A 77 -48.07 6.85 11.09
C ALA A 77 -49.54 6.73 10.67
N ALA A 78 -49.82 5.77 9.78
CA ALA A 78 -51.17 5.35 9.42
C ALA A 78 -51.30 3.84 9.56
N THR A 79 -52.45 3.33 10.00
CA THR A 79 -52.65 1.88 10.23
C THR A 79 -53.84 1.36 9.44
N PHE A 80 -53.61 0.35 8.60
CA PHE A 80 -54.64 -0.37 7.86
C PHE A 80 -54.92 -1.72 8.51
N ASN A 81 -56.21 -2.04 8.67
CA ASN A 81 -56.67 -3.33 9.20
C ASN A 81 -57.24 -4.15 8.05
N LEU A 82 -56.60 -5.27 7.73
CA LEU A 82 -56.86 -6.04 6.52
C LEU A 82 -57.53 -7.39 6.81
N ARG A 83 -58.09 -8.01 5.75
CA ARG A 83 -58.61 -9.37 5.81
C ARG A 83 -58.42 -10.06 4.47
N LEU A 84 -57.32 -10.81 4.35
CA LEU A 84 -56.90 -11.44 3.09
C LEU A 84 -57.06 -12.96 3.10
N VAL A 85 -57.02 -13.56 1.91
CA VAL A 85 -57.10 -15.01 1.75
C VAL A 85 -55.70 -15.60 1.92
N ALA A 86 -55.57 -16.57 2.83
CA ALA A 86 -54.31 -17.26 3.08
C ALA A 86 -53.81 -18.05 1.85
N SER A 87 -52.49 -18.26 1.81
CA SER A 87 -51.74 -18.87 0.72
C SER A 87 -51.88 -18.16 -0.64
N GLN A 88 -52.16 -16.85 -0.63
CA GLN A 88 -52.18 -15.98 -1.82
C GLN A 88 -51.10 -14.90 -1.73
N THR A 89 -50.70 -14.40 -2.90
CA THR A 89 -49.73 -13.31 -3.07
C THR A 89 -50.46 -12.03 -3.46
N TYR A 90 -50.05 -10.90 -2.88
CA TYR A 90 -50.63 -9.58 -3.10
C TYR A 90 -49.54 -8.50 -3.20
N ASP A 91 -49.82 -7.43 -3.93
CA ASP A 91 -49.05 -6.18 -3.85
C ASP A 91 -49.84 -5.17 -3.03
N PHE A 92 -49.19 -4.47 -2.09
CA PHE A 92 -49.79 -3.36 -1.36
C PHE A 92 -49.14 -2.06 -1.82
N VAL A 93 -49.92 -1.17 -2.43
CA VAL A 93 -49.44 0.12 -2.95
C VAL A 93 -50.00 1.24 -2.11
N PHE A 94 -49.11 2.13 -1.65
CA PHE A 94 -49.41 3.21 -0.72
C PHE A 94 -49.14 4.58 -1.32
N TRP A 95 -50.00 5.53 -0.99
CA TRP A 95 -49.86 6.94 -1.29
C TRP A 95 -50.27 7.76 -0.08
N ALA A 96 -49.48 8.73 0.37
CA ALA A 96 -49.81 9.61 1.48
C ALA A 96 -49.53 11.06 1.11
N ASP A 97 -50.48 11.94 1.41
CA ASP A 97 -50.47 13.34 0.97
C ASP A 97 -51.28 14.24 1.93
N CYS A 98 -51.34 15.53 1.62
CA CYS A 98 -52.25 16.46 2.27
C CYS A 98 -53.67 16.28 1.71
N SER A 99 -54.65 16.00 2.56
CA SER A 99 -56.08 15.99 2.17
C SER A 99 -56.68 17.39 2.02
N THR A 100 -56.02 18.41 2.57
CA THR A 100 -56.36 19.82 2.32
C THR A 100 -55.86 20.20 0.92
N GLY A 101 -56.67 20.97 0.18
CA GLY A 101 -56.40 21.33 -1.22
C GLY A 101 -56.79 20.28 -2.26
N ASP A 102 -56.68 18.99 -1.93
CA ASP A 102 -56.89 17.85 -2.86
C ASP A 102 -56.02 17.96 -4.13
N HIS A 103 -54.71 18.11 -3.93
CA HIS A 103 -53.73 18.44 -4.98
C HIS A 103 -53.42 17.30 -5.96
N TYR A 104 -53.79 16.05 -5.65
CA TYR A 104 -53.48 14.88 -6.46
C TYR A 104 -54.72 14.09 -6.89
N ASP A 105 -54.74 13.66 -8.15
CA ASP A 105 -55.63 12.61 -8.64
C ASP A 105 -55.04 11.25 -8.24
N THR A 106 -55.76 10.55 -7.38
CA THR A 106 -55.35 9.31 -6.72
C THR A 106 -56.44 8.24 -6.84
N ASP A 107 -57.33 8.36 -7.83
CA ASP A 107 -58.34 7.35 -8.16
C ASP A 107 -57.69 6.07 -8.74
N ASP A 108 -56.50 6.20 -9.34
CA ASP A 108 -55.63 5.10 -9.77
C ASP A 108 -54.19 5.33 -9.31
N LEU A 109 -53.71 4.56 -8.33
CA LEU A 109 -52.33 4.67 -7.82
C LEU A 109 -51.26 4.25 -8.83
N THR A 110 -51.62 3.67 -9.98
CA THR A 110 -50.68 3.43 -11.10
C THR A 110 -50.57 4.63 -12.04
N HIS A 111 -51.40 5.67 -11.88
CA HIS A 111 -51.38 6.87 -12.71
C HIS A 111 -51.75 8.15 -11.93
N ILE A 112 -50.98 8.45 -10.89
CA ILE A 112 -51.19 9.62 -10.04
C ILE A 112 -50.79 10.89 -10.80
N THR A 113 -51.64 11.93 -10.78
CA THR A 113 -51.38 13.21 -11.46
C THR A 113 -51.68 14.41 -10.57
N VAL A 114 -51.17 15.59 -10.89
CA VAL A 114 -51.53 16.84 -10.18
C VAL A 114 -52.89 17.33 -10.66
N LYS A 115 -53.79 17.64 -9.72
CA LYS A 115 -55.08 18.29 -9.96
C LYS A 115 -54.90 19.80 -10.12
N GLY A 116 -55.61 20.39 -11.08
CA GLY A 116 -55.62 21.84 -11.29
C GLY A 116 -54.30 22.37 -11.83
N ALA A 117 -53.86 23.52 -11.31
CA ALA A 117 -52.57 24.13 -11.62
C ALA A 117 -51.62 23.94 -10.44
N TYR A 118 -50.41 23.45 -10.71
CA TYR A 118 -49.35 23.34 -9.71
C TYR A 118 -48.97 24.73 -9.18
N ALA A 119 -48.76 24.83 -7.87
CA ALA A 119 -48.25 26.02 -7.19
C ALA A 119 -46.97 25.66 -6.43
N GLY A 120 -45.85 26.30 -6.78
CA GLY A 120 -44.67 26.27 -5.91
C GLY A 120 -44.86 27.14 -4.68
N ASN A 121 -43.95 27.01 -3.71
CA ASN A 121 -44.06 27.60 -2.37
C ASN A 121 -45.26 27.11 -1.54
N ASP A 122 -45.78 25.92 -1.87
CA ASP A 122 -46.86 25.25 -1.13
C ASP A 122 -46.42 23.86 -0.66
N ASP A 123 -46.41 23.66 0.68
CA ASP A 123 -45.98 22.42 1.32
C ASP A 123 -47.09 21.35 1.33
N GLU A 124 -48.31 21.70 0.89
CA GLU A 124 -49.41 20.75 0.72
C GLU A 124 -49.23 19.86 -0.54
N PHE A 125 -48.27 20.19 -1.40
CA PHE A 125 -47.73 19.31 -2.45
C PHE A 125 -46.64 18.34 -1.93
N ASP A 126 -46.34 18.30 -0.63
CA ASP A 126 -45.54 17.20 -0.09
C ASP A 126 -46.37 15.89 -0.09
N ALA A 127 -45.73 14.76 -0.38
CA ALA A 127 -46.37 13.46 -0.55
C ALA A 127 -45.34 12.32 -0.48
N PHE A 128 -45.80 11.13 -0.13
CA PHE A 128 -44.99 9.94 0.09
C PHE A 128 -45.66 8.72 -0.54
N THR A 129 -44.84 7.75 -0.95
CA THR A 129 -45.29 6.54 -1.64
C THR A 129 -44.49 5.34 -1.18
N GLY A 130 -45.05 4.14 -1.34
CA GLY A 130 -44.38 2.90 -1.00
C GLY A 130 -45.10 1.69 -1.58
N ILE A 131 -44.38 0.58 -1.70
CA ILE A 131 -44.94 -0.70 -2.11
C ILE A 131 -44.38 -1.83 -1.23
N LEU A 132 -45.24 -2.78 -0.89
CA LEU A 132 -44.87 -4.10 -0.42
C LEU A 132 -45.30 -5.13 -1.49
N PRO A 133 -44.40 -5.49 -2.43
CA PRO A 133 -44.71 -6.34 -3.57
C PRO A 133 -44.63 -7.82 -3.19
N ASP A 134 -45.27 -8.68 -4.00
CA ASP A 134 -45.15 -10.15 -3.92
C ASP A 134 -45.38 -10.76 -2.51
N TYR A 135 -46.18 -10.09 -1.67
CA TYR A 135 -46.36 -10.48 -0.29
C TYR A 135 -47.28 -11.70 -0.16
N LYS A 136 -46.71 -12.82 0.28
CA LYS A 136 -47.41 -14.09 0.44
C LYS A 136 -48.02 -14.22 1.83
N VAL A 137 -49.33 -14.03 1.93
CA VAL A 137 -50.10 -14.16 3.17
C VAL A 137 -50.15 -15.63 3.60
N THR A 138 -49.30 -16.05 4.53
CA THR A 138 -49.27 -17.44 5.05
C THR A 138 -49.94 -17.62 6.42
N GLY A 139 -50.19 -16.52 7.13
CA GLY A 139 -50.80 -16.49 8.46
C GLY A 139 -51.26 -15.09 8.85
N SER A 140 -51.36 -14.80 10.15
CA SER A 140 -51.52 -13.42 10.65
C SER A 140 -50.22 -12.66 10.48
N PHE A 141 -50.30 -11.35 10.18
CA PHE A 141 -49.15 -10.51 9.90
C PHE A 141 -49.28 -9.13 10.53
N SER A 142 -48.13 -8.51 10.80
CA SER A 142 -48.01 -7.13 11.27
C SER A 142 -46.78 -6.49 10.64
N GLU A 143 -46.96 -5.81 9.51
CA GLU A 143 -45.87 -5.22 8.74
C GLU A 143 -45.69 -3.73 9.07
N ASN A 144 -44.44 -3.27 9.06
CA ASN A 144 -44.09 -1.85 9.15
C ASN A 144 -43.44 -1.41 7.83
N ILE A 145 -43.98 -0.38 7.17
CA ILE A 145 -43.50 0.10 5.87
C ILE A 145 -43.17 1.59 5.98
N THR A 146 -41.93 1.97 5.69
CA THR A 146 -41.53 3.38 5.56
C THR A 146 -41.82 3.86 4.14
N LEU A 147 -42.58 4.94 3.99
CA LEU A 147 -42.79 5.57 2.67
C LEU A 147 -41.64 6.52 2.34
N ARG A 148 -41.40 6.76 1.04
CA ARG A 148 -40.41 7.72 0.54
C ARG A 148 -41.06 8.69 -0.45
N ARG A 149 -40.50 9.87 -0.66
CA ARG A 149 -41.06 10.85 -1.61
C ARG A 149 -41.04 10.31 -3.04
N PRO A 150 -42.01 10.68 -3.89
CA PRO A 150 -42.04 10.36 -5.33
C PRO A 150 -41.33 11.42 -6.20
N PHE A 151 -40.81 12.48 -5.58
CA PHE A 151 -40.19 13.65 -6.21
C PHE A 151 -38.88 14.02 -5.53
N GLY A 152 -38.12 14.93 -6.14
CA GLY A 152 -37.10 15.73 -5.45
C GLY A 152 -37.67 17.09 -5.04
N GLN A 153 -37.15 17.68 -3.96
CA GLN A 153 -37.43 19.07 -3.60
C GLN A 153 -36.35 19.96 -4.25
N LEU A 154 -36.76 20.95 -5.03
CA LEU A 154 -35.89 21.98 -5.59
C LEU A 154 -36.02 23.26 -4.76
N ASN A 155 -34.92 23.72 -4.18
CA ASN A 155 -34.89 24.93 -3.34
C ASN A 155 -34.03 25.97 -4.07
N VAL A 156 -34.59 27.14 -4.37
CA VAL A 156 -33.86 28.21 -5.05
C VAL A 156 -33.63 29.38 -4.09
N LYS A 157 -32.37 29.78 -3.92
CA LYS A 157 -31.94 30.87 -3.03
C LYS A 157 -31.02 31.83 -3.77
N THR A 158 -31.11 33.12 -3.48
CA THR A 158 -30.15 34.12 -3.98
C THR A 158 -29.36 34.79 -2.85
N PHE A 159 -28.10 35.11 -3.11
CA PHE A 159 -27.19 35.76 -2.16
C PHE A 159 -27.09 37.29 -2.37
N ASP A 160 -27.49 37.80 -3.54
CA ASP A 160 -27.39 39.22 -3.91
C ASP A 160 -28.59 40.09 -3.49
N MET A 161 -29.58 39.52 -2.80
CA MET A 161 -30.74 40.25 -2.24
C MET A 161 -30.33 41.45 -1.36
N THR A 162 -29.19 41.35 -0.66
CA THR A 162 -28.62 42.43 0.15
C THR A 162 -27.79 43.43 -0.66
N ALA A 163 -27.29 43.04 -1.84
CA ALA A 163 -26.50 43.88 -2.73
C ALA A 163 -27.35 44.86 -3.57
N ILE A 164 -28.65 44.63 -3.67
CA ILE A 164 -29.60 45.55 -4.33
C ILE A 164 -29.85 46.77 -3.41
N PRO A 165 -29.42 47.99 -3.80
CA PRO A 165 -29.49 49.17 -2.93
C PRO A 165 -30.85 49.89 -3.00
N ASP A 166 -31.58 49.74 -4.11
CA ASP A 166 -32.91 50.33 -4.30
C ASP A 166 -33.99 49.36 -3.81
N PRO A 167 -34.78 49.68 -2.77
CA PRO A 167 -35.86 48.83 -2.30
C PRO A 167 -36.92 48.50 -3.36
N ALA A 168 -37.12 49.35 -4.37
CA ALA A 168 -38.08 49.10 -5.45
C ALA A 168 -37.62 47.99 -6.42
N LEU A 169 -36.32 47.68 -6.43
CA LEU A 169 -35.74 46.61 -7.26
C LEU A 169 -35.55 45.30 -6.48
N LYS A 170 -36.03 45.21 -5.23
CA LYS A 170 -36.06 43.94 -4.49
C LYS A 170 -37.36 43.19 -4.82
N PRO A 171 -37.29 41.97 -5.37
CA PRO A 171 -38.49 41.27 -5.76
C PRO A 171 -39.28 40.81 -4.55
N THR A 172 -40.60 41.02 -4.60
CA THR A 172 -41.56 40.45 -3.65
C THR A 172 -42.26 39.22 -4.21
N LYS A 173 -42.24 39.07 -5.55
CA LYS A 173 -42.84 37.94 -6.27
C LYS A 173 -41.87 37.37 -7.29
N VAL A 174 -42.06 36.09 -7.61
CA VAL A 174 -41.33 35.35 -8.63
C VAL A 174 -42.30 34.49 -9.44
N LYS A 175 -42.17 34.55 -10.77
CA LYS A 175 -42.75 33.59 -11.70
C LYS A 175 -41.69 32.56 -12.06
N VAL A 176 -41.99 31.28 -11.87
CA VAL A 176 -41.15 30.17 -12.32
C VAL A 176 -41.82 29.52 -13.52
N ALA A 177 -41.03 29.20 -14.55
CA ALA A 177 -41.48 28.50 -15.73
C ALA A 177 -40.55 27.32 -16.03
N PHE A 178 -40.99 26.10 -15.70
CA PHE A 178 -40.34 24.85 -16.07
C PHE A 178 -40.63 24.51 -17.53
N THR A 179 -39.58 24.17 -18.27
CA THR A 179 -39.67 23.86 -19.71
C THR A 179 -40.37 22.53 -19.95
N ALA A 180 -40.05 21.52 -19.13
CA ALA A 180 -40.67 20.20 -19.14
C ALA A 180 -40.43 19.50 -17.79
N VAL A 181 -41.49 19.07 -17.11
CA VAL A 181 -41.45 18.19 -15.93
C VAL A 181 -42.40 17.00 -16.12
N PRO A 182 -42.18 15.83 -15.50
CA PRO A 182 -43.09 14.69 -15.64
C PRO A 182 -44.51 15.03 -15.17
N THR A 183 -45.52 14.47 -15.82
CA THR A 183 -46.94 14.78 -15.52
C THR A 183 -47.66 13.75 -14.66
N SER A 184 -47.03 12.60 -14.40
CA SER A 184 -47.66 11.50 -13.67
C SER A 184 -46.64 10.62 -12.94
N PHE A 185 -47.10 9.85 -11.96
CA PHE A 185 -46.30 8.89 -11.20
C PHE A 185 -47.04 7.55 -11.02
N ASP A 186 -46.32 6.44 -11.20
CA ASP A 186 -46.82 5.07 -10.99
C ASP A 186 -46.32 4.59 -9.61
N ALA A 187 -47.16 4.68 -8.59
CA ALA A 187 -46.80 4.28 -7.22
C ALA A 187 -46.61 2.76 -7.08
N LYS A 188 -47.14 1.96 -8.01
CA LYS A 188 -46.93 0.51 -7.99
C LYS A 188 -45.53 0.13 -8.46
N LYS A 189 -44.97 0.85 -9.43
CA LYS A 189 -43.58 0.60 -9.87
C LYS A 189 -42.56 1.50 -9.18
N GLY A 190 -43.00 2.64 -8.63
CA GLY A 190 -42.11 3.71 -8.18
C GLY A 190 -41.51 4.52 -9.33
N GLU A 191 -42.15 4.50 -10.51
CA GLU A 191 -41.65 5.11 -11.75
C GLU A 191 -42.32 6.47 -12.04
N VAL A 192 -41.57 7.41 -12.62
CA VAL A 192 -42.13 8.61 -13.22
C VAL A 192 -42.69 8.31 -14.61
N GLY A 193 -43.82 8.92 -14.96
CA GLY A 193 -44.42 8.77 -16.27
C GLY A 193 -43.60 9.46 -17.37
N GLN A 194 -43.46 8.79 -18.52
CA GLN A 194 -42.67 9.28 -19.66
C GLN A 194 -43.18 10.60 -20.28
N LYS A 195 -44.43 10.99 -20.00
CA LYS A 195 -45.01 12.24 -20.52
C LYS A 195 -44.59 13.40 -19.64
N THR A 196 -43.98 14.42 -20.25
CA THR A 196 -43.65 15.69 -19.62
C THR A 196 -44.54 16.83 -20.15
N ALA A 197 -44.63 17.93 -19.39
CA ALA A 197 -45.27 19.17 -19.81
C ALA A 197 -44.56 20.39 -19.21
N ALA A 198 -44.68 21.55 -19.86
CA ALA A 198 -44.28 22.81 -19.28
C ALA A 198 -45.22 23.18 -18.11
N VAL A 199 -44.66 23.75 -17.04
CA VAL A 199 -45.40 24.18 -15.85
C VAL A 199 -44.96 25.59 -15.49
N GLU A 200 -45.91 26.50 -15.31
CA GLU A 200 -45.62 27.86 -14.82
C GLU A 200 -46.53 28.24 -13.65
N TYR A 201 -45.97 28.97 -12.69
CA TYR A 201 -46.70 29.54 -11.56
C TYR A 201 -46.07 30.88 -11.15
N THR A 202 -46.80 31.69 -10.40
CA THR A 202 -46.29 32.91 -9.75
C THR A 202 -46.60 32.86 -8.26
N ALA A 203 -45.58 33.09 -7.42
CA ALA A 203 -45.70 33.09 -5.97
C ALA A 203 -45.00 34.32 -5.37
N ASP A 204 -45.32 34.63 -4.11
CA ASP A 204 -44.50 35.55 -3.30
C ASP A 204 -43.15 34.86 -2.97
N VAL A 205 -42.06 35.63 -2.86
CA VAL A 205 -40.74 35.09 -2.49
C VAL A 205 -40.73 34.61 -1.03
N LEU A 206 -40.06 33.49 -0.76
CA LEU A 206 -40.10 32.82 0.55
C LEU A 206 -39.49 33.65 1.70
N SER A 207 -38.46 34.47 1.43
CA SER A 207 -37.92 35.36 2.46
C SER A 207 -37.28 36.63 1.90
N ALA A 208 -37.33 37.71 2.69
CA ALA A 208 -36.62 38.96 2.42
C ALA A 208 -35.09 38.83 2.45
N ASP A 209 -34.57 37.71 2.96
CA ASP A 209 -33.15 37.36 3.01
C ASP A 209 -32.67 36.59 1.76
N GLY A 210 -33.56 36.35 0.79
CA GLY A 210 -33.22 35.80 -0.52
C GLY A 210 -33.61 34.33 -0.74
N ASP A 211 -34.41 33.71 0.12
CA ASP A 211 -35.08 32.44 -0.26
C ASP A 211 -36.14 32.76 -1.31
N LEU A 212 -36.06 32.16 -2.50
CA LEU A 212 -36.92 32.50 -3.64
C LEU A 212 -38.09 31.52 -3.75
N THR A 213 -37.79 30.24 -4.03
CA THR A 213 -38.83 29.21 -4.16
C THR A 213 -38.45 27.84 -3.59
N VAL A 214 -39.48 27.04 -3.31
CA VAL A 214 -39.42 25.59 -3.08
C VAL A 214 -40.42 24.91 -4.01
N ASP A 215 -39.96 23.87 -4.69
CA ASP A 215 -40.72 23.12 -5.70
C ASP A 215 -40.63 21.60 -5.50
N TYR A 216 -41.73 20.88 -5.75
CA TYR A 216 -41.80 19.42 -5.69
C TYR A 216 -41.97 18.83 -7.08
N ILE A 217 -40.90 18.22 -7.61
CA ILE A 217 -40.82 17.76 -9.00
C ILE A 217 -40.60 16.25 -9.04
N TRP A 218 -41.55 15.52 -9.62
CA TRP A 218 -41.48 14.07 -9.84
C TRP A 218 -40.12 13.65 -10.42
N ALA A 219 -39.48 12.65 -9.81
CA ALA A 219 -38.13 12.24 -10.19
C ALA A 219 -37.91 10.71 -10.08
N PRO A 220 -36.94 10.14 -10.81
CA PRO A 220 -36.49 8.75 -10.64
C PRO A 220 -35.53 8.58 -9.45
N VAL A 221 -35.32 7.31 -9.06
CA VAL A 221 -34.37 6.89 -8.01
C VAL A 221 -32.93 6.81 -8.53
N GLU A 222 -32.76 6.22 -9.72
CA GLU A 222 -31.46 5.83 -10.27
C GLU A 222 -30.80 6.94 -11.09
N GLU A 223 -31.59 7.73 -11.83
CA GLU A 223 -31.13 8.86 -12.65
C GLU A 223 -31.79 10.17 -12.19
N ALA A 224 -31.03 11.27 -12.19
CA ALA A 224 -31.59 12.59 -11.92
C ALA A 224 -32.32 13.13 -13.17
N THR A 225 -33.56 13.58 -13.01
CA THR A 225 -34.25 14.33 -14.07
C THR A 225 -33.64 15.71 -14.18
N LEU A 226 -33.14 16.05 -15.36
CA LEU A 226 -32.57 17.36 -15.67
C LEU A 226 -33.71 18.36 -15.91
N ALA A 227 -33.94 19.26 -14.95
CA ALA A 227 -34.93 20.32 -15.03
C ALA A 227 -34.33 21.59 -15.64
N ASP A 228 -35.00 22.11 -16.66
CA ASP A 228 -34.70 23.37 -17.34
C ASP A 228 -35.79 24.39 -16.98
N PHE A 229 -35.43 25.54 -16.38
CA PHE A 229 -36.42 26.57 -16.03
C PHE A 229 -35.92 28.01 -16.17
N SER A 230 -36.85 28.96 -16.05
CA SER A 230 -36.55 30.38 -15.92
C SER A 230 -37.31 30.99 -14.74
N MET A 231 -36.74 32.04 -14.14
CA MET A 231 -37.38 32.84 -13.11
C MET A 231 -37.52 34.30 -13.58
N THR A 232 -38.73 34.85 -13.49
CA THR A 232 -39.01 36.27 -13.70
C THR A 232 -39.40 36.90 -12.36
N PHE A 233 -38.75 38.00 -12.02
CA PHE A 233 -38.82 38.64 -10.71
C PHE A 233 -39.65 39.93 -10.79
N TYR A 234 -40.57 40.12 -9.85
CA TYR A 234 -41.50 41.26 -9.83
C TYR A 234 -41.47 42.04 -8.52
N GLY A 235 -41.66 43.35 -8.63
CA GLY A 235 -41.85 44.27 -7.50
C GLY A 235 -43.23 44.16 -6.86
N SER A 236 -43.44 44.93 -5.79
CA SER A 236 -44.69 44.93 -5.02
C SER A 236 -45.89 45.55 -5.74
N ASP A 237 -45.65 46.21 -6.88
CA ASP A 237 -46.63 46.79 -7.80
C ASP A 237 -46.81 45.96 -9.09
N ASP A 238 -46.36 44.69 -9.07
CA ASP A 238 -46.37 43.74 -10.20
C ASP A 238 -45.54 44.19 -11.43
N THR A 239 -44.62 45.15 -11.27
CA THR A 239 -43.65 45.51 -12.32
C THR A 239 -42.54 44.46 -12.45
N GLU A 240 -42.17 44.09 -13.69
CA GLU A 240 -41.05 43.18 -13.93
C GLU A 240 -39.71 43.90 -13.64
N ILE A 241 -38.91 43.31 -12.75
CA ILE A 241 -37.58 43.79 -12.37
C ILE A 241 -36.51 43.16 -13.27
N ALA A 242 -36.54 41.83 -13.41
CA ALA A 242 -35.54 41.05 -14.15
C ALA A 242 -36.05 39.65 -14.50
N THR A 243 -35.49 39.05 -15.56
CA THR A 243 -35.68 37.64 -15.91
C THR A 243 -34.31 36.93 -15.96
N ASN A 244 -34.25 35.74 -15.37
CA ASN A 244 -33.10 34.84 -15.39
C ASN A 244 -33.50 33.49 -16.03
N SER A 245 -32.85 33.14 -17.14
CA SER A 245 -33.12 31.97 -17.97
C SER A 245 -32.04 30.88 -17.88
N ASP A 246 -31.06 31.06 -16.98
CA ASP A 246 -29.78 30.38 -17.04
C ASP A 246 -29.78 29.07 -16.21
N PHE A 247 -30.95 28.67 -15.66
CA PHE A 247 -31.16 27.41 -14.95
C PHE A 247 -31.32 26.26 -15.94
N LYS A 248 -30.19 25.64 -16.28
CA LYS A 248 -30.07 24.58 -17.29
C LYS A 248 -29.52 23.29 -16.71
N ASN A 249 -30.12 22.17 -17.09
CA ASN A 249 -29.76 20.82 -16.65
C ASN A 249 -29.70 20.67 -15.11
N ILE A 250 -30.66 21.24 -14.37
CA ILE A 250 -30.66 21.16 -12.90
C ILE A 250 -31.05 19.74 -12.47
N PRO A 251 -30.18 18.96 -11.80
CA PRO A 251 -30.47 17.57 -11.46
C PRO A 251 -31.47 17.47 -10.30
N ILE A 252 -32.65 16.91 -10.57
CA ILE A 252 -33.67 16.58 -9.58
C ILE A 252 -33.68 15.07 -9.37
N ARG A 253 -33.43 14.60 -8.13
CA ARG A 253 -33.45 13.18 -7.78
C ARG A 253 -34.53 12.88 -6.74
N ARG A 254 -35.19 11.73 -6.87
CA ARG A 254 -36.26 11.31 -5.97
C ARG A 254 -35.76 11.17 -4.54
N ASN A 255 -36.47 11.79 -3.60
CA ASN A 255 -36.14 11.81 -2.17
C ASN A 255 -34.83 12.54 -1.82
N TYR A 256 -34.34 13.45 -2.68
CA TYR A 256 -33.23 14.35 -2.39
C TYR A 256 -33.67 15.82 -2.44
N ARG A 257 -32.92 16.69 -1.77
CA ARG A 257 -33.06 18.16 -1.88
C ARG A 257 -32.00 18.70 -2.82
N THR A 258 -32.41 19.27 -3.95
CA THR A 258 -31.54 20.02 -4.85
C THR A 258 -31.60 21.49 -4.47
N ASN A 259 -30.55 22.00 -3.83
CA ASN A 259 -30.39 23.42 -3.56
C ASN A 259 -29.69 24.09 -4.74
N VAL A 260 -30.31 25.11 -5.32
CA VAL A 260 -29.73 25.99 -6.34
C VAL A 260 -29.51 27.36 -5.73
N SER A 261 -28.28 27.85 -5.75
CA SER A 261 -27.93 29.13 -5.14
C SER A 261 -26.90 29.94 -5.92
N GLY A 262 -26.81 31.24 -5.64
CA GLY A 262 -25.88 32.15 -6.31
C GLY A 262 -26.35 33.60 -6.29
N ASN A 263 -25.74 34.46 -7.12
CA ASN A 263 -26.25 35.80 -7.39
C ASN A 263 -27.24 35.72 -8.56
N LEU A 264 -28.51 35.49 -8.26
CA LEU A 264 -29.53 35.16 -9.27
C LEU A 264 -30.29 36.39 -9.79
N LEU A 265 -30.23 37.53 -9.09
CA LEU A 265 -30.92 38.78 -9.42
C LEU A 265 -30.03 39.77 -10.20
N THR A 266 -28.70 39.66 -10.03
CA THR A 266 -27.70 40.55 -10.62
C THR A 266 -26.76 39.80 -11.58
N LYS A 267 -26.29 40.47 -12.64
CA LYS A 267 -25.53 39.82 -13.74
C LYS A 267 -24.03 39.61 -13.45
N GLN A 268 -23.66 39.28 -12.21
CA GLN A 268 -22.32 38.85 -11.81
C GLN A 268 -22.40 37.75 -10.74
N GLY A 269 -22.39 36.48 -11.15
CA GLY A 269 -22.36 35.34 -10.24
C GLY A 269 -22.10 34.00 -10.92
N THR A 270 -21.58 33.06 -10.15
CA THR A 270 -21.63 31.62 -10.42
C THR A 270 -22.93 31.02 -9.89
N LEU A 271 -23.36 29.91 -10.48
CA LEU A 271 -24.51 29.12 -10.04
C LEU A 271 -23.97 27.88 -9.30
N ASP A 272 -24.26 27.79 -8.01
CA ASP A 272 -23.87 26.66 -7.16
C ASP A 272 -25.07 25.74 -6.97
N VAL A 273 -24.92 24.47 -7.34
CA VAL A 273 -25.95 23.43 -7.18
C VAL A 273 -25.44 22.35 -6.23
N THR A 274 -26.22 22.02 -5.20
CA THR A 274 -25.86 21.00 -4.21
C THR A 274 -27.05 20.07 -3.99
N ILE A 275 -26.83 18.76 -4.13
CA ILE A 275 -27.85 17.73 -3.92
C ILE A 275 -27.61 17.11 -2.54
N ASN A 276 -28.51 17.32 -1.59
CA ASN A 276 -28.40 16.80 -0.23
C ASN A 276 -29.34 15.59 -0.02
N PRO A 277 -28.92 14.55 0.74
CA PRO A 277 -29.78 13.44 1.17
C PRO A 277 -30.70 13.78 2.37
N ASP A 278 -30.89 15.08 2.69
CA ASP A 278 -31.58 15.61 3.90
C ASP A 278 -33.02 15.10 4.17
N PHE A 279 -33.59 14.23 3.31
CA PHE A 279 -34.93 13.67 3.46
C PHE A 279 -34.98 12.24 3.99
N ASP A 280 -33.85 11.54 4.12
CA ASP A 280 -33.82 10.17 4.63
C ASP A 280 -33.02 10.01 5.94
N GLN A 281 -33.69 9.41 6.93
CA GLN A 281 -33.12 8.30 7.69
C GLN A 281 -34.17 7.18 7.80
N PRO A 282 -33.80 5.90 7.64
CA PRO A 282 -32.48 5.41 7.27
C PRO A 282 -32.26 5.39 5.74
N ASP A 283 -31.01 5.66 5.38
CA ASP A 283 -30.50 5.58 4.01
C ASP A 283 -30.64 4.19 3.38
N ILE A 284 -30.53 4.15 2.06
CA ILE A 284 -30.05 2.95 1.37
C ILE A 284 -28.52 2.99 1.47
N ASP A 285 -27.88 1.88 1.84
CA ASP A 285 -26.41 1.76 1.96
C ASP A 285 -25.72 1.97 0.59
N ASP A 286 -25.60 3.22 0.11
CA ASP A 286 -25.18 3.50 -1.26
C ASP A 286 -24.52 4.89 -1.38
N TYR A 287 -23.19 4.92 -1.20
CA TYR A 287 -22.33 6.11 -1.16
C TYR A 287 -22.60 7.05 -2.37
N PRO A 288 -23.30 8.19 -2.17
CA PRO A 288 -24.00 8.87 -3.26
C PRO A 288 -23.06 9.63 -4.21
N GLU A 289 -21.93 10.14 -3.72
CA GLU A 289 -20.91 10.81 -4.53
C GLU A 289 -20.23 9.85 -5.51
N LEU A 290 -20.00 8.60 -5.08
CA LEU A 290 -19.46 7.53 -5.92
C LEU A 290 -20.46 7.18 -7.02
N ARG A 291 -21.74 6.96 -6.67
CA ARG A 291 -22.80 6.72 -7.67
C ARG A 291 -22.95 7.89 -8.64
N ALA A 292 -22.87 9.13 -8.17
CA ALA A 292 -22.92 10.31 -9.02
C ALA A 292 -21.72 10.38 -10.00
N ALA A 293 -20.51 10.06 -9.54
CA ALA A 293 -19.32 9.99 -10.39
C ALA A 293 -19.40 8.86 -11.43
N LEU A 294 -19.88 7.67 -11.05
CA LEU A 294 -20.10 6.54 -11.97
C LEU A 294 -21.16 6.88 -13.04
N ALA A 295 -22.26 7.52 -12.62
CA ALA A 295 -23.37 7.88 -13.50
C ALA A 295 -23.03 9.02 -14.48
N ASN A 296 -22.24 10.02 -14.08
CA ASN A 296 -22.01 11.24 -14.87
C ASN A 296 -20.59 11.38 -15.42
N GLY A 297 -19.64 10.57 -14.95
CA GLY A 297 -18.21 10.90 -15.01
C GLY A 297 -17.80 11.86 -13.90
N GLY A 298 -16.49 12.09 -13.76
CA GLY A 298 -15.92 13.01 -12.77
C GLY A 298 -14.93 12.32 -11.83
N SER A 299 -14.83 12.80 -10.59
CA SER A 299 -13.84 12.32 -9.62
C SER A 299 -14.45 12.21 -8.23
N VAL A 300 -14.14 11.14 -7.52
CA VAL A 300 -14.56 10.91 -6.13
C VAL A 300 -13.37 10.41 -5.30
N ALA A 301 -13.25 10.94 -4.08
CA ALA A 301 -12.41 10.37 -3.04
C ALA A 301 -13.32 9.73 -1.99
N LEU A 302 -12.99 8.52 -1.55
CA LEU A 302 -13.77 7.83 -0.52
C LEU A 302 -13.51 8.45 0.86
N SER A 303 -14.58 8.63 1.64
CA SER A 303 -14.52 9.15 3.01
C SER A 303 -14.79 8.07 4.06
N GLU A 304 -15.45 6.97 3.67
CA GLU A 304 -15.73 5.78 4.45
C GLU A 304 -15.70 4.51 3.57
N ASP A 305 -15.75 3.34 4.19
CA ASP A 305 -15.78 2.06 3.48
C ASP A 305 -17.15 1.81 2.84
N VAL A 306 -17.16 1.21 1.64
CA VAL A 306 -18.36 1.00 0.83
C VAL A 306 -18.62 -0.50 0.62
N THR A 307 -19.76 -0.99 1.09
CA THR A 307 -20.25 -2.35 0.75
C THR A 307 -21.30 -2.26 -0.34
N VAL A 308 -21.04 -2.89 -1.50
CA VAL A 308 -21.93 -2.83 -2.66
C VAL A 308 -22.77 -4.11 -2.79
N LYS A 309 -24.04 -3.94 -3.19
CA LYS A 309 -25.01 -5.03 -3.41
C LYS A 309 -25.30 -5.29 -4.91
N ALA A 310 -24.55 -4.63 -5.79
CA ALA A 310 -24.55 -4.78 -7.24
C ALA A 310 -23.26 -4.14 -7.81
N PRO A 311 -22.79 -4.52 -9.01
CA PRO A 311 -21.60 -3.92 -9.62
C PRO A 311 -21.65 -2.39 -9.71
N LEU A 312 -20.48 -1.77 -9.55
CA LEU A 312 -20.23 -0.37 -9.84
C LEU A 312 -19.98 -0.23 -11.35
N VAL A 313 -21.03 0.12 -12.09
CA VAL A 313 -21.00 0.20 -13.55
C VAL A 313 -20.46 1.55 -14.02
N VAL A 314 -19.49 1.54 -14.94
CA VAL A 314 -19.05 2.72 -15.72
C VAL A 314 -19.29 2.44 -17.20
N GLU A 315 -20.05 3.30 -17.87
CA GLU A 315 -20.47 3.07 -19.26
C GLU A 315 -20.58 4.34 -20.12
N GLY A 316 -20.75 4.16 -21.43
CA GLY A 316 -20.75 5.26 -22.40
C GLY A 316 -19.34 5.76 -22.66
N ASP A 317 -19.18 7.06 -22.91
CA ASP A 317 -17.87 7.72 -23.15
C ASP A 317 -17.36 8.46 -21.89
N LYS A 318 -17.78 8.01 -20.69
CA LYS A 318 -17.49 8.68 -19.41
C LYS A 318 -16.06 8.41 -18.95
N THR A 319 -15.46 9.37 -18.23
CA THR A 319 -14.22 9.16 -17.48
C THR A 319 -14.48 9.34 -15.99
N VAL A 320 -14.05 8.37 -15.17
CA VAL A 320 -14.21 8.36 -13.71
C VAL A 320 -12.84 8.19 -13.06
N GLU A 321 -12.49 9.09 -12.14
CA GLU A 321 -11.38 8.90 -11.18
C GLU A 321 -11.95 8.49 -9.82
N ILE A 322 -11.40 7.42 -9.24
CA ILE A 322 -11.67 6.99 -7.86
C ILE A 322 -10.35 7.04 -7.10
N ASP A 323 -10.32 7.82 -6.02
CA ASP A 323 -9.29 7.75 -4.99
C ASP A 323 -9.83 6.96 -3.79
N LEU A 324 -9.21 5.82 -3.52
CA LEU A 324 -9.58 4.93 -2.42
C LEU A 324 -9.33 5.54 -1.05
N ASN A 325 -8.35 6.44 -0.90
CA ASN A 325 -8.12 7.23 0.32
C ASN A 325 -8.17 6.41 1.64
N ASP A 326 -7.48 5.27 1.66
CA ASP A 326 -7.45 4.29 2.75
C ASP A 326 -8.84 3.68 3.08
N LYS A 327 -9.72 3.54 2.08
CA LYS A 327 -11.07 2.95 2.19
C LYS A 327 -11.28 1.75 1.30
N ASN A 328 -12.18 0.90 1.75
CA ASN A 328 -12.49 -0.38 1.12
C ASN A 328 -13.73 -0.28 0.24
N ILE A 329 -13.75 -1.02 -0.87
CA ILE A 329 -14.95 -1.32 -1.65
C ILE A 329 -15.13 -2.84 -1.69
N ILE A 330 -16.18 -3.34 -1.06
CA ILE A 330 -16.41 -4.78 -0.88
C ILE A 330 -17.73 -5.17 -1.55
N ASN A 331 -17.70 -6.17 -2.44
CA ASN A 331 -18.88 -6.84 -2.94
C ASN A 331 -19.00 -8.25 -2.32
N GLU A 332 -20.06 -8.44 -1.53
CA GLU A 332 -20.40 -9.70 -0.84
C GLU A 332 -21.58 -10.44 -1.47
N THR A 333 -22.11 -9.97 -2.62
CA THR A 333 -23.32 -10.58 -3.21
C THR A 333 -23.12 -12.04 -3.57
N SER A 334 -24.18 -12.83 -3.53
CA SER A 334 -24.29 -14.08 -4.29
C SER A 334 -25.40 -13.90 -5.32
N LEU A 335 -25.06 -14.02 -6.60
CA LEU A 335 -26.01 -13.85 -7.70
C LEU A 335 -26.41 -15.21 -8.29
N PRO A 336 -27.72 -15.50 -8.44
CA PRO A 336 -28.17 -16.71 -9.11
C PRO A 336 -27.74 -16.74 -10.57
N ASP A 337 -27.32 -17.92 -11.02
CA ASP A 337 -26.64 -18.29 -12.28
C ASP A 337 -27.40 -17.98 -13.60
N GLY A 338 -28.44 -17.13 -13.56
CA GLY A 338 -29.30 -16.82 -14.68
C GLY A 338 -29.95 -15.43 -14.67
N GLN A 339 -29.65 -14.53 -13.72
CA GLN A 339 -30.18 -13.17 -13.73
C GLN A 339 -29.12 -12.09 -14.02
N TYR A 340 -27.96 -12.13 -13.35
CA TYR A 340 -26.75 -11.36 -13.71
C TYR A 340 -25.51 -12.18 -13.28
N GLY A 341 -24.92 -12.94 -14.21
CA GLY A 341 -24.18 -14.18 -13.87
C GLY A 341 -22.85 -14.08 -13.12
N ASN A 342 -22.35 -12.89 -12.78
CA ASN A 342 -21.03 -12.70 -12.16
C ASN A 342 -21.10 -11.70 -10.98
N THR A 343 -20.51 -12.04 -9.84
CA THR A 343 -20.34 -11.09 -8.73
C THR A 343 -19.10 -10.22 -8.99
N THR A 344 -19.30 -8.94 -9.27
CA THR A 344 -18.23 -8.03 -9.71
C THR A 344 -18.21 -6.75 -8.88
N VAL A 345 -17.04 -6.22 -8.50
CA VAL A 345 -16.96 -4.87 -7.89
C VAL A 345 -17.12 -3.80 -8.97
N PHE A 346 -16.22 -3.74 -9.96
CA PHE A 346 -16.29 -2.77 -11.07
C PHE A 346 -16.60 -3.43 -12.41
N GLU A 347 -17.65 -2.94 -13.09
CA GLU A 347 -17.98 -3.32 -14.47
C GLU A 347 -17.79 -2.11 -15.40
N VAL A 348 -16.82 -2.16 -16.31
CA VAL A 348 -16.45 -1.02 -17.17
C VAL A 348 -16.69 -1.39 -18.63
N LYS A 349 -17.53 -0.63 -19.33
CA LYS A 349 -18.04 -1.02 -20.67
C LYS A 349 -18.23 0.16 -21.63
N GLY A 350 -18.36 -0.13 -22.92
CA GLY A 350 -18.48 0.92 -23.95
C GLY A 350 -17.15 1.62 -24.20
N GLY A 351 -17.13 2.95 -24.38
CA GLY A 351 -15.91 3.77 -24.52
C GLY A 351 -15.36 4.30 -23.19
N ALA A 352 -15.83 3.78 -22.05
CA ALA A 352 -15.61 4.38 -20.75
C ALA A 352 -14.16 4.23 -20.26
N THR A 353 -13.70 5.21 -19.47
CA THR A 353 -12.42 5.15 -18.76
C THR A 353 -12.62 5.17 -17.24
N LEU A 354 -12.04 4.18 -16.55
CA LEU A 354 -11.97 4.14 -15.08
C LEU A 354 -10.51 4.26 -14.62
N ASN A 355 -10.23 5.16 -13.68
CA ASN A 355 -8.92 5.39 -13.08
C ASN A 355 -9.01 5.15 -11.57
N ILE A 356 -8.23 4.21 -11.02
CA ILE A 356 -8.24 3.84 -9.60
C ILE A 356 -6.91 4.21 -8.96
N ARG A 357 -6.94 4.97 -7.86
CA ARG A 357 -5.79 5.51 -7.13
C ARG A 357 -5.97 5.32 -5.62
N GLY A 358 -4.94 5.64 -4.84
CA GLY A 358 -4.94 5.53 -3.39
C GLY A 358 -4.73 4.09 -2.91
N ASP A 359 -4.49 3.96 -1.61
CA ASP A 359 -4.49 2.67 -0.90
C ASP A 359 -5.90 2.37 -0.37
N GLY A 360 -6.19 1.09 -0.11
CA GLY A 360 -7.52 0.59 0.24
C GLY A 360 -7.85 -0.71 -0.50
N ASP A 361 -8.79 -1.51 0.01
CA ASP A 361 -9.07 -2.84 -0.53
C ASP A 361 -10.25 -2.85 -1.51
N ILE A 362 -10.11 -3.52 -2.66
CA ILE A 362 -11.19 -3.79 -3.61
C ILE A 362 -11.42 -5.30 -3.63
N ARG A 363 -12.53 -5.74 -3.03
CA ARG A 363 -12.76 -7.16 -2.71
C ARG A 363 -14.06 -7.72 -3.31
N ALA A 364 -13.98 -8.85 -4.01
CA ALA A 364 -15.15 -9.65 -4.41
C ALA A 364 -15.14 -10.98 -3.64
N ILE A 365 -15.89 -11.08 -2.53
CA ILE A 365 -15.74 -12.16 -1.54
C ILE A 365 -17.05 -12.86 -1.18
N GLY A 366 -17.05 -14.20 -1.15
CA GLY A 366 -18.21 -15.00 -0.76
C GLY A 366 -18.51 -14.93 0.74
N THR A 367 -19.78 -15.10 1.12
CA THR A 367 -20.20 -15.12 2.54
C THR A 367 -20.36 -16.54 3.09
N LYS A 368 -20.48 -17.54 2.21
CA LYS A 368 -20.56 -18.97 2.52
C LYS A 368 -19.79 -19.77 1.46
N PRO A 369 -19.33 -20.99 1.80
CA PRO A 369 -18.70 -21.87 0.81
C PRO A 369 -19.65 -22.23 -0.32
N ASN A 370 -19.14 -22.25 -1.56
CA ASN A 370 -19.84 -22.70 -2.76
C ASN A 370 -21.10 -21.87 -3.17
N GLU A 371 -21.11 -20.55 -2.97
CA GLU A 371 -22.29 -19.70 -3.27
C GLU A 371 -22.60 -19.43 -4.77
N ASP A 372 -21.66 -18.95 -5.56
CA ASP A 372 -21.78 -18.68 -7.00
C ASP A 372 -20.53 -19.18 -7.77
N GLY A 373 -20.08 -18.57 -8.88
CA GLY A 373 -18.97 -19.12 -9.68
C GLY A 373 -17.95 -18.14 -10.27
N TYR A 374 -18.26 -16.85 -10.38
CA TYR A 374 -17.38 -15.85 -10.97
C TYR A 374 -17.31 -14.61 -10.08
N ARG A 375 -16.12 -14.29 -9.56
CA ARG A 375 -15.88 -13.16 -8.64
C ARG A 375 -14.75 -12.27 -9.09
N MET A 376 -15.08 -11.12 -9.69
CA MET A 376 -14.10 -10.16 -10.23
C MET A 376 -14.02 -8.89 -9.41
N ALA A 377 -12.81 -8.41 -9.17
CA ALA A 377 -12.62 -7.04 -8.70
C ALA A 377 -12.84 -6.04 -9.86
N VAL A 378 -12.39 -6.38 -11.07
CA VAL A 378 -12.59 -5.57 -12.28
C VAL A 378 -12.97 -6.47 -13.47
N TYR A 379 -14.07 -6.14 -14.15
CA TYR A 379 -14.44 -6.66 -15.46
C TYR A 379 -14.54 -5.51 -16.47
N ALA A 380 -13.75 -5.55 -17.55
CA ALA A 380 -13.76 -4.54 -18.60
C ALA A 380 -14.11 -5.14 -19.98
N TYR A 381 -15.01 -4.51 -20.74
CA TYR A 381 -15.39 -4.96 -22.08
C TYR A 381 -15.83 -3.81 -23.02
N GLY A 382 -16.15 -4.11 -24.28
CA GLY A 382 -16.31 -3.09 -25.31
C GLY A 382 -14.96 -2.47 -25.71
N ASP A 383 -14.90 -1.15 -25.81
CA ASP A 383 -13.68 -0.35 -26.06
C ASP A 383 -13.13 0.30 -24.77
N ALA A 384 -13.53 -0.25 -23.61
CA ALA A 384 -13.28 0.35 -22.30
C ALA A 384 -11.80 0.39 -21.91
N LYS A 385 -11.45 1.38 -21.08
CA LYS A 385 -10.09 1.55 -20.54
C LYS A 385 -10.12 1.56 -19.02
N VAL A 386 -9.27 0.76 -18.38
CA VAL A 386 -9.06 0.83 -16.92
C VAL A 386 -7.59 1.12 -16.64
N ASN A 387 -7.31 2.03 -15.70
CA ASN A 387 -5.95 2.35 -15.27
C ASN A 387 -5.86 2.25 -13.75
N ILE A 388 -5.08 1.29 -13.26
CA ILE A 388 -4.93 1.00 -11.84
C ILE A 388 -3.57 1.54 -11.38
N TYR A 389 -3.57 2.45 -10.42
CA TYR A 389 -2.36 3.09 -9.88
C TYR A 389 -2.03 2.66 -8.45
N GLY A 390 -3.01 2.12 -7.71
CA GLY A 390 -2.90 1.69 -6.31
C GLY A 390 -4.09 0.81 -5.91
N GLY A 391 -4.14 0.41 -4.64
CA GLY A 391 -5.18 -0.44 -4.06
C GLY A 391 -4.84 -1.94 -3.98
N ASN A 392 -5.52 -2.66 -3.09
CA ASN A 392 -5.37 -4.10 -2.87
C ASN A 392 -6.57 -4.86 -3.47
N PHE A 393 -6.37 -5.52 -4.60
CA PHE A 393 -7.39 -6.27 -5.32
C PHE A 393 -7.39 -7.73 -4.85
N TYR A 394 -8.55 -8.22 -4.42
CA TYR A 394 -8.72 -9.58 -3.89
C TYR A 394 -10.04 -10.22 -4.29
N ASN A 395 -10.02 -11.52 -4.57
CA ASN A 395 -11.22 -12.34 -4.69
C ASN A 395 -11.09 -13.66 -3.91
N ASP A 396 -12.20 -14.11 -3.34
CA ASP A 396 -12.33 -15.39 -2.64
C ASP A 396 -13.78 -15.87 -2.62
N GLN A 397 -13.96 -17.18 -2.49
CA GLN A 397 -15.27 -17.80 -2.38
C GLN A 397 -15.30 -19.17 -1.69
N GLU A 398 -14.14 -19.74 -1.30
CA GLU A 398 -14.03 -21.17 -0.92
C GLU A 398 -14.77 -22.13 -1.90
N PHE A 399 -14.85 -21.78 -3.19
CA PHE A 399 -15.62 -22.55 -4.16
C PHE A 399 -14.85 -23.79 -4.62
N ASN A 400 -15.51 -24.95 -4.64
CA ASN A 400 -14.92 -26.25 -4.96
C ASN A 400 -13.64 -26.52 -4.14
N ASP A 401 -13.70 -26.26 -2.82
CA ASP A 401 -12.57 -26.36 -1.88
C ASP A 401 -11.33 -25.53 -2.31
N GLY A 402 -11.57 -24.38 -2.95
CA GLY A 402 -10.54 -23.48 -3.48
C GLY A 402 -10.04 -23.83 -4.90
N ASN A 403 -10.56 -24.92 -5.49
CA ASN A 403 -10.11 -25.45 -6.78
C ASN A 403 -10.98 -24.98 -7.96
N ALA A 404 -10.85 -23.71 -8.34
CA ALA A 404 -11.63 -23.11 -9.42
C ALA A 404 -10.94 -21.94 -10.11
N GLN A 405 -11.47 -21.56 -11.29
CA GLN A 405 -11.16 -20.31 -11.95
C GLN A 405 -12.00 -19.20 -11.31
N LEU A 406 -11.36 -18.30 -10.55
CA LEU A 406 -11.96 -17.05 -10.10
C LEU A 406 -11.14 -15.90 -10.69
N ASP A 407 -11.59 -15.36 -11.82
CA ASP A 407 -10.92 -14.25 -12.51
C ASP A 407 -10.94 -12.99 -11.63
N LEU A 408 -9.78 -12.45 -11.23
CA LEU A 408 -9.72 -11.23 -10.42
C LEU A 408 -9.85 -9.97 -11.28
N ILE A 409 -9.00 -9.86 -12.30
CA ILE A 409 -8.96 -8.76 -13.28
C ILE A 409 -9.19 -9.37 -14.66
N TYR A 410 -10.33 -9.05 -15.28
CA TYR A 410 -10.79 -9.66 -16.52
C TYR A 410 -11.06 -8.64 -17.62
N ALA A 411 -10.59 -8.91 -18.85
CA ALA A 411 -10.86 -8.05 -20.01
C ALA A 411 -11.37 -8.83 -21.24
N ASP A 412 -12.37 -8.27 -21.92
CA ASP A 412 -13.04 -8.82 -23.11
C ASP A 412 -13.14 -7.78 -24.25
N GLN A 413 -13.46 -8.25 -25.46
CA GLN A 413 -13.68 -7.47 -26.68
C GLN A 413 -12.44 -6.66 -27.09
N ASN A 414 -12.44 -5.33 -26.95
CA ASN A 414 -11.31 -4.46 -27.27
C ASN A 414 -10.76 -3.74 -26.01
N ALA A 415 -11.21 -4.12 -24.81
CA ALA A 415 -10.90 -3.40 -23.59
C ALA A 415 -9.41 -3.45 -23.23
N VAL A 416 -8.90 -2.36 -22.63
CA VAL A 416 -7.50 -2.20 -22.26
C VAL A 416 -7.36 -1.84 -20.77
N ILE A 417 -6.79 -2.76 -19.99
CA ILE A 417 -6.46 -2.53 -18.57
C ILE A 417 -4.95 -2.26 -18.45
N ASN A 418 -4.58 -1.16 -17.81
CA ASN A 418 -3.19 -0.78 -17.55
C ASN A 418 -2.94 -0.78 -16.04
N ILE A 419 -1.96 -1.55 -15.58
CA ILE A 419 -1.61 -1.68 -14.16
C ILE A 419 -0.27 -0.98 -13.91
N TYR A 420 -0.29 0.10 -13.15
CA TYR A 420 0.89 0.90 -12.78
C TYR A 420 1.36 0.63 -11.34
N GLY A 421 0.47 0.11 -10.49
CA GLY A 421 0.71 -0.18 -9.07
C GLY A 421 -0.46 -0.96 -8.47
N GLY A 422 -0.43 -1.13 -7.14
CA GLY A 422 -1.40 -1.93 -6.39
C GLY A 422 -0.93 -3.36 -6.11
N ARG A 423 -1.68 -4.08 -5.28
CA ARG A 423 -1.46 -5.48 -4.89
C ARG A 423 -2.57 -6.36 -5.43
N PHE A 424 -2.25 -7.53 -5.98
CA PHE A 424 -3.21 -8.42 -6.64
C PHE A 424 -3.08 -9.85 -6.12
N GLU A 425 -4.17 -10.42 -5.64
CA GLU A 425 -4.21 -11.77 -5.08
C GLU A 425 -5.55 -12.44 -5.40
N SER A 426 -5.51 -13.71 -5.79
CA SER A 426 -6.69 -14.56 -5.88
C SER A 426 -6.55 -15.70 -4.88
N ALA A 427 -7.62 -16.00 -4.12
CA ALA A 427 -7.60 -17.08 -3.14
C ALA A 427 -7.71 -18.48 -3.79
N CYS A 428 -8.29 -18.57 -4.99
CA CYS A 428 -8.56 -19.83 -5.68
C CYS A 428 -7.62 -20.07 -6.86
N ALA A 429 -7.31 -21.34 -7.10
CA ALA A 429 -6.49 -21.78 -8.22
C ALA A 429 -7.01 -23.12 -8.75
N ASN A 430 -6.92 -23.34 -10.07
CA ASN A 430 -7.17 -24.66 -10.67
C ASN A 430 -5.88 -25.25 -11.25
N GLU A 431 -5.98 -26.27 -12.11
CA GLU A 431 -4.82 -26.89 -12.77
C GLU A 431 -3.97 -25.92 -13.62
N ARG A 432 -4.48 -24.73 -13.93
CA ARG A 432 -3.77 -23.66 -14.65
C ARG A 432 -3.20 -22.56 -13.72
N GLY A 433 -3.37 -22.70 -12.40
CA GLY A 433 -2.89 -21.74 -11.40
C GLY A 433 -3.94 -20.72 -10.95
N TYR A 434 -3.46 -19.61 -10.41
CA TYR A 434 -4.26 -18.52 -9.83
C TYR A 434 -4.71 -17.53 -10.93
N TRP A 435 -6.00 -17.22 -10.99
CA TRP A 435 -6.60 -16.44 -12.08
C TRP A 435 -6.57 -14.92 -11.81
N VAL A 436 -5.37 -14.41 -11.51
CA VAL A 436 -5.18 -13.00 -11.14
C VAL A 436 -5.40 -12.06 -12.34
N LEU A 437 -4.85 -12.39 -13.51
CA LEU A 437 -5.08 -11.68 -14.77
C LEU A 437 -5.57 -12.67 -15.84
N ASN A 438 -6.65 -12.32 -16.54
CA ASN A 438 -7.22 -13.15 -17.60
C ASN A 438 -7.84 -12.31 -18.73
N LEU A 439 -7.81 -12.82 -19.95
CA LEU A 439 -8.45 -12.24 -21.14
C LEU A 439 -9.52 -13.19 -21.68
N LYS A 440 -10.52 -12.64 -22.38
CA LYS A 440 -11.44 -13.49 -23.15
C LYS A 440 -10.71 -14.14 -24.33
N ASP A 441 -10.78 -15.47 -24.41
CA ASP A 441 -10.40 -16.24 -25.59
C ASP A 441 -10.97 -15.64 -26.88
N ASN A 442 -10.09 -15.40 -27.87
CA ASN A 442 -10.42 -14.81 -29.17
C ASN A 442 -10.90 -13.33 -29.16
N SER A 443 -10.63 -12.58 -28.08
CA SER A 443 -10.80 -11.12 -28.05
C SER A 443 -9.56 -10.35 -28.52
N ASN A 444 -9.70 -9.05 -28.74
CA ASN A 444 -8.60 -8.10 -28.95
C ASN A 444 -8.14 -7.44 -27.64
N ALA A 445 -8.66 -7.88 -26.49
CA ALA A 445 -8.44 -7.23 -25.20
C ALA A 445 -6.97 -7.32 -24.75
N ALA A 446 -6.54 -6.34 -23.95
CA ALA A 446 -5.17 -6.23 -23.47
C ALA A 446 -5.10 -5.88 -21.98
N ILE A 447 -4.22 -6.57 -21.26
CA ILE A 447 -3.76 -6.17 -19.93
C ILE A 447 -2.27 -5.85 -20.05
N ASN A 448 -1.86 -4.64 -19.64
CA ASN A 448 -0.49 -4.16 -19.68
C ASN A 448 0.00 -3.86 -18.25
N VAL A 449 1.00 -4.59 -17.77
CA VAL A 449 1.54 -4.42 -16.41
C VAL A 449 2.85 -3.65 -16.45
N TYR A 450 2.83 -2.44 -15.90
CA TYR A 450 3.97 -1.53 -15.76
C TYR A 450 4.57 -1.58 -14.35
N GLY A 451 3.76 -1.86 -13.33
CA GLY A 451 4.16 -2.01 -11.94
C GLY A 451 3.12 -2.77 -11.10
N GLY A 452 3.41 -2.98 -9.81
CA GLY A 452 2.51 -3.62 -8.84
C GLY A 452 3.02 -4.96 -8.30
N THR A 453 2.37 -5.47 -7.25
CA THR A 453 2.74 -6.69 -6.53
C THR A 453 1.70 -7.78 -6.73
N PHE A 454 2.14 -8.97 -7.11
CA PHE A 454 1.30 -10.10 -7.48
C PHE A 454 1.58 -11.30 -6.56
N ILE A 455 0.54 -11.80 -5.92
CA ILE A 455 0.62 -12.93 -4.99
C ILE A 455 0.30 -14.21 -5.73
N ASN A 456 1.17 -15.20 -5.58
CA ASN A 456 1.05 -16.53 -6.17
C ASN A 456 0.93 -16.55 -7.72
N PHE A 457 1.31 -15.46 -8.38
CA PHE A 457 1.11 -15.22 -9.81
C PHE A 457 2.30 -14.49 -10.42
N ASP A 458 2.88 -15.05 -11.48
CA ASP A 458 3.95 -14.44 -12.27
C ASP A 458 3.33 -13.75 -13.50
N PRO A 459 3.21 -12.40 -13.54
CA PRO A 459 2.62 -11.69 -14.68
C PRO A 459 3.47 -11.79 -15.95
N SER A 460 4.74 -12.22 -15.87
CA SER A 460 5.61 -12.40 -17.03
C SER A 460 5.45 -13.76 -17.72
N ASN A 461 4.84 -14.73 -17.04
CA ASN A 461 4.75 -16.13 -17.47
C ASN A 461 3.41 -16.76 -17.06
N SER A 462 2.29 -16.11 -17.39
CA SER A 462 0.97 -16.54 -16.94
C SER A 462 0.44 -17.76 -17.69
N MET A 463 0.09 -18.79 -16.91
CA MET A 463 -0.54 -20.04 -17.35
C MET A 463 -2.07 -19.94 -17.55
N THR A 464 -2.70 -18.82 -17.12
CA THR A 464 -4.14 -18.52 -17.33
C THR A 464 -4.49 -18.36 -18.81
N GLU A 465 -3.51 -17.99 -19.62
CA GLU A 465 -3.58 -17.82 -21.08
C GLU A 465 -3.02 -19.05 -21.81
N ASN A 466 -3.54 -19.36 -23.00
CA ASN A 466 -3.02 -20.45 -23.84
C ASN A 466 -2.84 -19.97 -25.29
N PRO A 467 -1.59 -19.82 -25.80
CA PRO A 467 -0.32 -20.10 -25.12
C PRO A 467 -0.04 -19.16 -23.93
N VAL A 468 0.88 -19.59 -23.06
CA VAL A 468 1.39 -18.86 -21.89
C VAL A 468 1.75 -17.42 -22.28
N LYS A 469 1.31 -16.45 -21.47
CA LYS A 469 1.38 -15.03 -21.81
C LYS A 469 2.23 -14.21 -20.85
N ASN A 470 2.99 -13.29 -21.42
CA ASN A 470 3.64 -12.21 -20.69
C ASN A 470 2.75 -10.96 -20.76
N PHE A 471 2.24 -10.50 -19.61
CA PHE A 471 1.46 -9.27 -19.47
C PHE A 471 2.32 -8.04 -19.17
N VAL A 472 3.61 -8.23 -18.89
CA VAL A 472 4.53 -7.17 -18.47
C VAL A 472 4.92 -6.31 -19.66
N ALA A 473 4.78 -5.00 -19.50
CA ALA A 473 5.18 -4.03 -20.51
C ALA A 473 6.69 -4.11 -20.76
N LYS A 474 7.13 -3.93 -22.03
CA LYS A 474 8.55 -3.96 -22.42
C LYS A 474 9.44 -2.94 -21.70
N SER A 475 8.84 -1.94 -21.04
CA SER A 475 9.48 -0.92 -20.23
C SER A 475 9.56 -1.29 -18.74
N SER A 476 9.29 -2.54 -18.38
CA SER A 476 9.28 -3.04 -17.00
C SER A 476 9.85 -4.46 -16.94
N THR A 477 10.24 -4.90 -15.76
CA THR A 477 10.72 -6.27 -15.49
C THR A 477 9.97 -6.87 -14.30
N THR A 478 9.92 -8.20 -14.20
CA THR A 478 9.38 -8.89 -13.03
C THR A 478 10.52 -9.37 -12.13
N VAL A 479 10.35 -9.16 -10.83
CA VAL A 479 11.23 -9.62 -9.76
C VAL A 479 10.42 -10.54 -8.86
N LYS A 480 10.89 -11.77 -8.63
CA LYS A 480 10.36 -12.60 -7.54
C LYS A 480 10.96 -12.10 -6.23
N VAL A 481 10.14 -11.59 -5.31
CA VAL A 481 10.61 -10.94 -4.08
C VAL A 481 10.57 -11.87 -2.86
N SER A 482 9.73 -12.91 -2.88
CA SER A 482 9.72 -13.97 -1.86
C SER A 482 9.21 -15.30 -2.44
N THR A 483 9.64 -16.41 -1.85
CA THR A 483 9.07 -17.74 -2.10
C THR A 483 7.70 -17.96 -1.45
N THR A 484 7.30 -17.05 -0.54
CA THR A 484 6.05 -17.10 0.23
C THR A 484 5.01 -16.10 -0.33
N PRO A 485 3.70 -16.44 -0.35
CA PRO A 485 3.12 -17.73 -0.04
C PRO A 485 3.40 -18.78 -1.12
N ALA A 486 3.48 -20.05 -0.71
CA ALA A 486 3.51 -21.17 -1.64
C ALA A 486 2.18 -21.29 -2.42
N PRO A 487 2.15 -21.92 -3.62
CA PRO A 487 3.26 -22.60 -4.30
C PRO A 487 4.20 -21.68 -5.10
N ASN A 488 3.76 -20.50 -5.51
CA ASN A 488 4.46 -19.69 -6.51
C ASN A 488 5.27 -18.54 -5.89
N GLY A 489 4.89 -18.02 -4.72
CA GLY A 489 5.56 -16.90 -4.06
C GLY A 489 5.00 -15.53 -4.44
N THR A 490 5.71 -14.47 -4.07
CA THR A 490 5.33 -13.08 -4.36
C THR A 490 6.23 -12.47 -5.42
N TYR A 491 5.62 -11.78 -6.38
CA TYR A 491 6.27 -11.13 -7.52
C TYR A 491 5.99 -9.62 -7.51
N GLU A 492 6.97 -8.81 -7.90
CA GLU A 492 6.84 -7.37 -8.08
C GLU A 492 7.22 -7.02 -9.52
N VAL A 493 6.41 -6.18 -10.17
CA VAL A 493 6.78 -5.60 -11.47
C VAL A 493 7.42 -4.23 -11.23
N VAL A 494 8.63 -4.06 -11.74
CA VAL A 494 9.47 -2.88 -11.55
C VAL A 494 9.63 -2.15 -12.88
N PRO A 495 9.26 -0.85 -12.99
CA PRO A 495 9.53 -0.04 -14.16
C PRO A 495 11.03 0.08 -14.49
N ALA A 496 11.37 0.31 -15.76
CA ALA A 496 12.76 0.47 -16.21
C ALA A 496 13.47 1.61 -15.46
N GLY A 497 14.62 1.29 -14.86
CA GLY A 497 15.39 2.20 -14.01
C GLY A 497 14.88 2.31 -12.57
N GLY A 498 13.75 1.66 -12.23
CA GLY A 498 13.29 1.48 -10.87
C GLY A 498 14.00 0.34 -10.14
N GLN A 499 13.67 0.18 -8.86
CA GLN A 499 14.14 -0.90 -8.00
C GLN A 499 12.94 -1.55 -7.29
N ALA A 500 13.08 -2.82 -6.91
CA ALA A 500 12.12 -3.52 -6.05
C ALA A 500 11.90 -2.75 -4.74
N SER A 501 10.65 -2.61 -4.32
CA SER A 501 10.27 -1.82 -3.14
C SER A 501 10.66 -2.49 -1.83
N VAL A 502 10.71 -3.83 -1.82
CA VAL A 502 11.08 -4.66 -0.67
C VAL A 502 12.40 -5.42 -0.89
N PRO A 503 13.11 -5.84 0.18
CA PRO A 503 14.25 -6.76 0.04
C PRO A 503 13.83 -8.06 -0.63
N VAL A 504 14.64 -8.54 -1.58
CA VAL A 504 14.43 -9.84 -2.23
C VAL A 504 14.96 -10.94 -1.33
N GLU A 505 14.07 -11.83 -0.90
CA GLU A 505 14.42 -13.06 -0.17
C GLU A 505 15.17 -14.02 -1.10
N VAL A 506 16.32 -14.50 -0.66
CA VAL A 506 17.12 -15.50 -1.37
C VAL A 506 17.41 -16.69 -0.46
N ASN A 507 17.20 -17.90 -0.98
CA ASN A 507 17.34 -19.15 -0.23
C ASN A 507 18.43 -20.07 -0.77
N ASP A 508 18.87 -19.88 -2.03
CA ASP A 508 19.94 -20.66 -2.65
C ASP A 508 20.89 -19.83 -3.54
N ALA A 509 21.85 -20.51 -4.17
CA ALA A 509 22.88 -19.89 -5.01
C ALA A 509 22.33 -19.30 -6.32
N ALA A 510 21.24 -19.86 -6.88
CA ALA A 510 20.60 -19.34 -8.08
C ALA A 510 19.81 -18.07 -7.75
N ASP A 511 19.08 -18.05 -6.64
CA ASP A 511 18.42 -16.87 -6.12
C ASP A 511 19.42 -15.72 -5.91
N LEU A 512 20.52 -15.97 -5.18
CA LEU A 512 21.50 -14.94 -4.85
C LEU A 512 22.26 -14.43 -6.09
N THR A 513 22.70 -15.30 -7.01
CA THR A 513 23.37 -14.86 -8.25
C THR A 513 22.42 -14.10 -9.19
N GLY A 514 21.15 -14.49 -9.25
CA GLY A 514 20.10 -13.72 -9.92
C GLY A 514 19.89 -12.33 -9.29
N ALA A 515 19.89 -12.25 -7.96
CA ALA A 515 19.74 -11.00 -7.23
C ALA A 515 20.94 -10.05 -7.36
N LEU A 516 22.17 -10.59 -7.39
CA LEU A 516 23.39 -9.80 -7.61
C LEU A 516 23.44 -9.22 -9.03
N SER A 517 23.13 -10.03 -10.05
CA SER A 517 23.20 -9.61 -11.45
C SER A 517 22.06 -8.68 -11.91
N ASN A 518 20.91 -8.69 -11.22
CA ASN A 518 19.76 -7.86 -11.59
C ASN A 518 19.88 -6.40 -11.07
N PRO A 519 19.89 -5.37 -11.95
CA PRO A 519 19.99 -3.97 -11.53
C PRO A 519 18.72 -3.43 -10.85
N ALA A 520 17.57 -4.10 -10.99
CA ALA A 520 16.34 -3.75 -10.28
C ALA A 520 16.34 -4.20 -8.80
N ILE A 521 17.34 -4.98 -8.37
CA ILE A 521 17.42 -5.51 -7.00
C ILE A 521 18.57 -4.82 -6.27
N ALA A 522 18.26 -3.87 -5.39
CA ALA A 522 19.25 -3.19 -4.55
C ALA A 522 19.37 -3.77 -3.13
N LYS A 523 18.34 -4.48 -2.66
CA LYS A 523 18.25 -5.04 -1.30
C LYS A 523 17.98 -6.54 -1.38
N ILE A 524 18.76 -7.31 -0.65
CA ILE A 524 18.75 -8.77 -0.63
C ILE A 524 18.66 -9.22 0.83
N ALA A 525 17.84 -10.23 1.12
CA ALA A 525 17.70 -10.84 2.43
C ALA A 525 18.02 -12.34 2.34
N VAL A 526 19.14 -12.77 2.93
CA VAL A 526 19.59 -14.17 2.93
C VAL A 526 18.86 -14.92 4.04
N ALA A 527 17.87 -15.73 3.66
CA ALA A 527 16.92 -16.34 4.60
C ALA A 527 17.38 -17.71 5.19
N SER A 528 18.29 -18.39 4.49
CA SER A 528 18.88 -19.69 4.82
C SER A 528 20.38 -19.73 4.49
N ASP A 529 21.06 -20.84 4.80
CA ASP A 529 22.44 -21.07 4.37
C ASP A 529 22.51 -21.19 2.83
N ILE A 530 23.54 -20.60 2.22
CA ILE A 530 23.75 -20.62 0.77
C ILE A 530 25.17 -21.09 0.46
N ASP A 531 25.30 -22.15 -0.33
CA ASP A 531 26.60 -22.65 -0.82
C ASP A 531 26.91 -22.10 -2.22
N LEU A 532 27.88 -21.18 -2.28
CA LEU A 532 28.41 -20.59 -3.52
C LEU A 532 29.73 -21.24 -3.96
N ALA A 533 30.19 -22.33 -3.33
CA ALA A 533 31.55 -22.85 -3.57
C ALA A 533 31.84 -23.30 -5.01
N SER A 534 30.79 -23.62 -5.79
CA SER A 534 30.88 -23.97 -7.21
C SER A 534 30.52 -22.83 -8.18
N VAL A 535 30.15 -21.65 -7.67
CA VAL A 535 29.71 -20.51 -8.48
C VAL A 535 30.92 -19.78 -9.07
N PRO A 536 30.98 -19.53 -10.39
CA PRO A 536 32.05 -18.74 -10.99
C PRO A 536 32.10 -17.31 -10.46
N ALA A 537 33.30 -16.77 -10.24
CA ALA A 537 33.49 -15.44 -9.62
C ALA A 537 32.86 -14.29 -10.45
N GLU A 538 32.77 -14.45 -11.78
CA GLU A 538 32.06 -13.52 -12.67
C GLU A 538 30.56 -13.41 -12.34
N ASN A 539 29.92 -14.45 -11.80
CA ASN A 539 28.52 -14.43 -11.37
C ASN A 539 28.33 -13.82 -9.96
N LEU A 540 29.43 -13.53 -9.26
CA LEU A 540 29.47 -12.86 -7.95
C LEU A 540 29.96 -11.40 -8.07
N SER A 541 30.11 -10.91 -9.30
CA SER A 541 30.53 -9.55 -9.62
C SER A 541 29.31 -8.68 -9.98
N PHE A 542 29.20 -7.47 -9.41
CA PHE A 542 28.06 -6.59 -9.60
C PHE A 542 28.43 -5.09 -9.65
N THR A 543 27.75 -4.37 -10.53
CA THR A 543 28.07 -2.96 -10.85
C THR A 543 27.28 -1.95 -10.02
N GLU A 544 26.07 -2.29 -9.56
CA GLU A 544 25.24 -1.41 -8.73
C GLU A 544 25.43 -1.73 -7.25
N HIS A 545 25.31 -0.72 -6.37
CA HIS A 545 25.40 -0.92 -4.92
C HIS A 545 24.36 -1.94 -4.45
N LYS A 546 24.80 -2.92 -3.66
CA LYS A 546 23.93 -3.93 -3.04
C LYS A 546 23.92 -3.78 -1.52
N THR A 547 22.74 -3.87 -0.92
CA THR A 547 22.56 -4.12 0.52
C THR A 547 22.16 -5.58 0.67
N ILE A 548 22.95 -6.36 1.42
CA ILE A 548 22.70 -7.77 1.70
C ILE A 548 22.56 -7.94 3.21
N ASP A 549 21.35 -8.24 3.67
CA ASP A 549 21.09 -8.60 5.05
C ASP A 549 21.25 -10.12 5.22
N ILE A 550 22.17 -10.53 6.09
CA ILE A 550 22.45 -11.94 6.37
C ILE A 550 21.88 -12.26 7.75
N LYS A 551 20.83 -13.07 7.76
CA LYS A 551 20.06 -13.45 8.95
C LYS A 551 20.96 -14.07 10.03
N GLU A 552 20.64 -13.78 11.29
CA GLU A 552 21.35 -14.33 12.45
C GLU A 552 21.33 -15.87 12.41
N GLY A 553 22.52 -16.48 12.41
CA GLY A 553 22.70 -17.93 12.34
C GLY A 553 22.71 -18.55 10.94
N THR A 554 22.62 -17.78 9.85
CA THR A 554 22.83 -18.29 8.48
C THR A 554 24.24 -18.00 7.96
N THR A 555 24.71 -18.82 7.02
CA THR A 555 26.05 -18.75 6.43
C THR A 555 26.00 -18.70 4.91
N VAL A 556 26.65 -17.72 4.31
CA VAL A 556 26.98 -17.70 2.88
C VAL A 556 28.38 -18.27 2.70
N ARG A 557 28.47 -19.49 2.17
CA ARG A 557 29.75 -20.18 1.95
C ARG A 557 30.30 -19.85 0.56
N LEU A 558 31.50 -19.28 0.51
CA LEU A 558 32.28 -19.09 -0.71
C LEU A 558 33.27 -20.26 -0.90
N GLY A 559 33.76 -20.42 -2.13
CA GLY A 559 34.80 -21.38 -2.49
C GLY A 559 36.20 -20.76 -2.44
N SER A 560 37.24 -21.56 -2.66
CA SER A 560 38.61 -21.06 -2.63
C SER A 560 38.93 -20.08 -3.77
N GLU A 561 38.30 -20.22 -4.94
CA GLU A 561 38.60 -19.39 -6.13
C GLU A 561 37.66 -18.18 -6.33
N ASN A 562 36.64 -17.99 -5.49
CA ASN A 562 35.60 -16.98 -5.71
C ASN A 562 35.41 -16.03 -4.52
N PHE A 563 34.82 -14.88 -4.80
CA PHE A 563 34.62 -13.77 -3.87
C PHE A 563 33.54 -12.83 -4.45
N LEU A 564 32.88 -12.07 -3.59
CA LEU A 564 31.97 -11.00 -4.01
C LEU A 564 32.80 -9.83 -4.56
N THR A 565 32.45 -9.31 -5.74
CA THR A 565 33.12 -8.13 -6.34
C THR A 565 32.13 -7.00 -6.54
N ALA A 566 32.35 -5.87 -5.86
CA ALA A 566 31.46 -4.71 -5.86
C ALA A 566 32.13 -3.48 -6.50
N GLU A 567 31.56 -2.94 -7.58
CA GLU A 567 32.13 -1.75 -8.25
C GLU A 567 31.69 -0.41 -7.68
N LYS A 568 30.44 -0.30 -7.21
CA LYS A 568 29.85 0.94 -6.64
C LYS A 568 29.53 0.85 -5.14
N GLY A 569 30.04 -0.17 -4.45
CA GLY A 569 29.84 -0.36 -3.02
C GLY A 569 29.00 -1.59 -2.66
N LEU A 570 29.08 -1.95 -1.38
CA LEU A 570 28.42 -3.11 -0.77
C LEU A 570 28.11 -2.78 0.69
N THR A 571 26.87 -3.00 1.10
CA THR A 571 26.47 -2.95 2.50
C THR A 571 26.10 -4.36 2.97
N LEU A 572 26.80 -4.90 3.96
CA LEU A 572 26.45 -6.13 4.66
C LEU A 572 25.88 -5.81 6.04
N THR A 573 24.67 -6.29 6.31
CA THR A 573 23.97 -6.14 7.59
C THR A 573 23.49 -7.49 8.12
N GLY A 574 22.91 -7.46 9.32
CA GLY A 574 22.42 -8.64 10.02
C GLY A 574 23.49 -9.18 10.96
N LYS A 575 23.48 -10.50 11.19
CA LYS A 575 24.43 -11.19 12.09
C LYS A 575 24.78 -12.60 11.61
N GLY A 576 24.55 -12.88 10.34
CA GLY A 576 25.02 -14.10 9.71
C GLY A 576 26.52 -14.07 9.44
N THR A 577 26.98 -15.08 8.72
CA THR A 577 28.39 -15.31 8.42
C THR A 577 28.64 -15.35 6.91
N ILE A 578 29.77 -14.82 6.44
CA ILE A 578 30.36 -15.22 5.16
C ILE A 578 31.65 -15.99 5.46
N ASP A 579 31.79 -17.19 4.90
CA ASP A 579 32.88 -18.13 5.21
C ASP A 579 33.48 -18.73 3.92
N ASN A 580 34.80 -18.82 3.80
CA ASN A 580 35.47 -19.59 2.74
C ASN A 580 36.49 -20.63 3.24
N SER A 581 36.40 -21.01 4.51
CA SER A 581 37.23 -22.03 5.15
C SER A 581 37.11 -23.39 4.45
N SER A 582 38.25 -24.06 4.24
CA SER A 582 38.31 -25.34 3.53
C SER A 582 39.36 -26.28 4.07
N GLU A 583 39.02 -27.57 4.20
CA GLU A 583 39.99 -28.62 4.55
C GLU A 583 41.04 -28.88 3.45
N ASN A 584 40.85 -28.33 2.24
CA ASN A 584 41.70 -28.62 1.08
C ASN A 584 41.69 -27.50 0.02
N ASP A 585 42.73 -26.66 0.04
CA ASP A 585 42.99 -25.62 -0.97
C ASP A 585 43.76 -26.09 -2.21
N SER A 586 43.93 -27.40 -2.43
CA SER A 586 44.64 -27.94 -3.62
C SER A 586 44.00 -27.57 -4.96
N GLY A 587 42.77 -27.03 -4.94
CA GLY A 587 42.05 -26.57 -6.13
C GLY A 587 42.48 -25.19 -6.63
N LEU A 588 43.13 -24.35 -5.82
CA LEU A 588 43.46 -22.96 -6.18
C LEU A 588 44.31 -22.84 -7.45
N LYS A 589 44.00 -21.83 -8.28
CA LYS A 589 44.75 -21.43 -9.50
C LYS A 589 46.21 -21.07 -9.22
N GLY A 590 47.05 -22.09 -9.10
CA GLY A 590 48.49 -21.92 -8.88
C GLY A 590 49.30 -23.22 -8.89
N GLY A 591 48.67 -24.40 -8.90
CA GLY A 591 49.37 -25.68 -9.07
C GLY A 591 50.44 -25.99 -8.01
N GLY A 592 50.37 -25.35 -6.84
CA GLY A 592 51.38 -25.40 -5.78
C GLY A 592 52.13 -24.08 -5.53
N GLU A 593 51.94 -23.03 -6.34
CA GLU A 593 52.59 -21.72 -6.17
C GLU A 593 51.75 -20.65 -5.45
N GLY A 594 50.49 -20.93 -5.08
CA GLY A 594 49.61 -20.06 -4.29
C GLY A 594 48.86 -18.97 -5.09
N TYR A 595 47.71 -18.53 -4.56
CA TYR A 595 46.82 -17.54 -5.18
C TYR A 595 45.97 -16.84 -4.11
N GLN A 596 45.47 -15.62 -4.33
CA GLN A 596 44.69 -14.94 -3.30
C GLN A 596 43.33 -15.61 -3.04
N LYS A 597 43.02 -15.78 -1.75
CA LYS A 597 41.75 -16.27 -1.23
C LYS A 597 41.08 -15.14 -0.44
N SER A 598 39.92 -14.69 -0.89
CA SER A 598 39.22 -13.52 -0.34
C SER A 598 37.73 -13.77 -0.16
N LEU A 599 37.04 -12.90 0.58
CA LEU A 599 35.57 -12.89 0.62
C LEU A 599 34.98 -11.75 -0.21
N ILE A 600 35.55 -10.54 -0.08
CA ILE A 600 34.98 -9.31 -0.64
C ILE A 600 36.07 -8.47 -1.30
N HIS A 601 35.85 -8.10 -2.57
CA HIS A 601 36.64 -7.12 -3.32
C HIS A 601 35.77 -5.89 -3.62
N VAL A 602 36.21 -4.68 -3.21
CA VAL A 602 35.47 -3.42 -3.45
C VAL A 602 36.33 -2.44 -4.25
N THR A 603 35.93 -2.14 -5.48
CA THR A 603 36.74 -1.31 -6.40
C THR A 603 36.31 0.16 -6.46
N GLY A 604 35.23 0.53 -5.77
CA GLY A 604 34.75 1.90 -5.60
C GLY A 604 33.48 1.97 -4.74
N GLY A 605 33.06 3.18 -4.36
CA GLY A 605 31.86 3.43 -3.55
C GLY A 605 31.98 3.04 -2.08
N ASP A 606 30.84 2.88 -1.39
CA ASP A 606 30.82 2.63 0.06
C ASP A 606 30.78 1.13 0.39
N CYS A 607 31.82 0.63 1.06
CA CYS A 607 31.82 -0.66 1.75
C CYS A 607 31.40 -0.46 3.21
N VAL A 608 30.26 -1.03 3.61
CA VAL A 608 29.73 -0.96 4.97
C VAL A 608 29.50 -2.36 5.51
N ILE A 609 30.13 -2.71 6.63
CA ILE A 609 29.96 -3.99 7.34
C ILE A 609 29.41 -3.67 8.73
N ASP A 610 28.22 -4.18 9.05
CA ASP A 610 27.54 -3.91 10.32
C ASP A 610 26.98 -5.19 10.94
N GLY A 611 27.56 -5.66 12.05
CA GLY A 611 27.09 -6.82 12.82
C GLY A 611 27.45 -8.21 12.25
N VAL A 612 27.92 -8.28 11.00
CA VAL A 612 28.23 -9.54 10.28
C VAL A 612 29.56 -10.16 10.73
N THR A 613 29.63 -11.49 10.71
CA THR A 613 30.88 -12.25 10.87
C THR A 613 31.49 -12.60 9.51
N LEU A 614 32.79 -12.36 9.34
CA LEU A 614 33.54 -12.71 8.13
C LEU A 614 34.67 -13.67 8.51
N ILE A 615 34.67 -14.87 7.93
CA ILE A 615 35.69 -15.90 8.14
C ILE A 615 36.37 -16.17 6.79
N ASN A 616 37.45 -15.45 6.54
CA ASN A 616 38.37 -15.82 5.47
C ASN A 616 39.31 -16.89 6.03
N ASP A 617 39.48 -17.99 5.28
CA ASP A 617 40.12 -19.22 5.75
C ASP A 617 41.34 -18.96 6.67
N PRO A 618 41.23 -19.26 7.98
CA PRO A 618 42.29 -19.00 8.95
C PRO A 618 43.54 -19.85 8.75
N ASP A 619 43.47 -20.94 7.99
CA ASP A 619 44.59 -21.84 7.72
C ASP A 619 45.24 -21.59 6.34
N TYR A 620 44.78 -20.57 5.59
CA TYR A 620 45.30 -20.21 4.26
C TYR A 620 46.02 -18.86 4.22
N HIS A 621 47.35 -18.92 4.06
CA HIS A 621 48.24 -17.75 4.08
C HIS A 621 48.82 -17.47 2.69
N TRP A 622 48.51 -16.29 2.14
CA TRP A 622 49.05 -15.87 0.84
C TRP A 622 49.29 -14.36 0.77
N HIS A 623 50.57 -14.00 0.72
CA HIS A 623 51.05 -12.68 0.36
C HIS A 623 51.38 -12.65 -1.14
N GLY A 624 50.75 -11.73 -1.87
CA GLY A 624 50.89 -11.59 -3.31
C GLY A 624 52.27 -11.12 -3.76
N SER A 625 52.61 -11.44 -5.01
CA SER A 625 53.87 -11.04 -5.64
C SER A 625 53.71 -10.81 -7.14
N SER A 626 54.10 -9.62 -7.61
CA SER A 626 54.13 -9.33 -9.05
C SER A 626 55.10 -10.24 -9.82
N ALA A 627 56.06 -10.89 -9.15
CA ALA A 627 57.01 -11.81 -9.77
C ALA A 627 56.39 -13.17 -10.13
N THR A 628 55.31 -13.60 -9.46
CA THR A 628 54.57 -14.83 -9.77
C THR A 628 53.40 -14.59 -10.73
N GLY A 629 53.14 -13.34 -11.11
CA GLY A 629 51.94 -12.96 -11.87
C GLY A 629 50.65 -12.93 -11.02
N HIS A 630 50.77 -13.07 -9.70
CA HIS A 630 49.66 -13.09 -8.75
C HIS A 630 49.89 -12.00 -7.69
N PRO A 631 49.62 -10.72 -8.02
CA PRO A 631 50.07 -9.56 -7.24
C PRO A 631 49.20 -9.23 -6.02
N TYR A 632 48.07 -9.91 -5.84
CA TYR A 632 47.11 -9.62 -4.77
C TYR A 632 47.33 -10.51 -3.55
N ASN A 633 47.06 -9.96 -2.37
CA ASN A 633 47.11 -10.68 -1.09
C ASN A 633 45.77 -11.37 -0.82
N SER A 634 45.78 -12.47 -0.06
CA SER A 634 44.56 -12.98 0.59
C SER A 634 44.03 -11.94 1.56
N ALA A 635 42.70 -11.75 1.58
CA ALA A 635 42.08 -10.83 2.53
C ALA A 635 40.58 -11.08 2.67
N ALA A 636 40.03 -10.98 3.89
CA ALA A 636 38.57 -10.97 4.06
C ALA A 636 37.93 -9.81 3.28
N ILE A 637 38.49 -8.59 3.43
CA ILE A 637 38.10 -7.41 2.65
C ILE A 637 39.33 -6.83 1.94
N ALA A 638 39.28 -6.78 0.61
CA ALA A 638 40.23 -6.07 -0.25
C ALA A 638 39.55 -4.84 -0.87
N TYR A 639 40.21 -3.67 -0.83
CA TYR A 639 39.65 -2.43 -1.37
C TYR A 639 40.65 -1.60 -2.20
N TRP A 640 40.15 -0.85 -3.18
CA TRP A 640 40.93 -0.04 -4.14
C TRP A 640 40.35 1.37 -4.29
N ASN A 641 41.08 2.24 -5.02
CA ASN A 641 40.58 3.50 -5.57
C ASN A 641 39.96 4.45 -4.51
N ASP A 642 38.75 4.93 -4.73
CA ASP A 642 37.99 5.83 -3.87
C ASP A 642 37.06 5.10 -2.90
N ALA A 643 37.17 3.77 -2.77
CA ALA A 643 36.30 2.98 -1.90
C ALA A 643 36.43 3.40 -0.43
N ASN A 644 35.32 3.82 0.17
CA ASN A 644 35.23 4.06 1.60
C ASN A 644 34.96 2.74 2.33
N VAL A 645 35.56 2.54 3.50
CA VAL A 645 35.38 1.31 4.29
C VAL A 645 34.92 1.67 5.69
N THR A 646 33.68 1.30 6.02
CA THR A 646 33.09 1.45 7.36
C THR A 646 32.79 0.07 7.94
N ILE A 647 33.45 -0.29 9.03
CA ILE A 647 33.26 -1.59 9.70
C ILE A 647 32.87 -1.33 11.16
N ARG A 648 31.71 -1.84 11.57
CA ARG A 648 31.20 -1.69 12.93
C ARG A 648 30.49 -2.93 13.46
N ASN A 649 30.57 -3.17 14.77
CA ASN A 649 29.94 -4.31 15.44
C ASN A 649 30.33 -5.70 14.85
N ALA A 650 31.40 -5.77 14.07
CA ALA A 650 31.71 -6.91 13.21
C ALA A 650 32.80 -7.80 13.83
N ARG A 651 32.85 -9.06 13.38
CA ARG A 651 33.93 -10.01 13.72
C ARG A 651 34.58 -10.52 12.45
N ILE A 652 35.85 -10.21 12.24
CA ILE A 652 36.58 -10.56 11.01
C ILE A 652 37.81 -11.39 11.37
N ILE A 653 37.91 -12.57 10.78
CA ILE A 653 39.06 -13.48 10.90
C ILE A 653 39.61 -13.74 9.49
N SER A 654 40.93 -13.77 9.34
CA SER A 654 41.60 -14.10 8.08
C SER A 654 42.90 -14.85 8.32
N GLY A 655 43.24 -15.79 7.43
CA GLY A 655 44.59 -16.35 7.34
C GLY A 655 45.67 -15.29 7.09
N GLU A 656 45.35 -14.21 6.38
CA GLU A 656 46.32 -13.17 6.01
C GLU A 656 45.86 -11.78 6.49
N PHE A 657 45.10 -11.02 5.67
CA PHE A 657 44.60 -9.69 6.04
C PHE A 657 43.08 -9.72 6.34
N THR A 658 42.68 -9.26 7.52
CA THR A 658 41.27 -8.96 7.79
C THR A 658 40.77 -7.80 6.91
N VAL A 659 41.59 -6.77 6.73
CA VAL A 659 41.32 -5.62 5.86
C VAL A 659 42.61 -5.20 5.14
N CYS A 660 42.60 -5.22 3.81
CA CYS A 660 43.75 -4.87 2.99
C CYS A 660 43.38 -3.81 1.93
N GLY A 661 43.95 -2.62 2.06
CA GLY A 661 44.03 -1.68 0.95
C GLY A 661 44.99 -2.24 -0.10
N MET A 662 44.56 -2.23 -1.36
CA MET A 662 45.29 -2.83 -2.48
C MET A 662 45.84 -1.74 -3.40
N GLY A 663 47.10 -1.91 -3.79
CA GLY A 663 47.85 -0.89 -4.53
C GLY A 663 48.26 0.28 -3.64
N ARG A 664 49.54 0.33 -3.27
CA ARG A 664 50.13 1.48 -2.59
C ARG A 664 49.91 2.73 -3.44
N ASP A 665 49.41 3.79 -2.79
CA ASP A 665 49.04 5.07 -3.39
C ASP A 665 47.92 5.00 -4.47
N VAL A 666 47.17 3.90 -4.54
CA VAL A 666 45.95 3.75 -5.35
C VAL A 666 44.69 3.92 -4.49
N ALA A 667 44.64 3.26 -3.33
CA ALA A 667 43.53 3.37 -2.39
C ALA A 667 43.58 4.70 -1.61
N SER A 668 42.46 5.43 -1.62
CA SER A 668 42.37 6.86 -1.27
C SER A 668 41.09 7.26 -0.51
N GLY A 669 40.09 6.37 -0.41
CA GLY A 669 38.86 6.59 0.35
C GLY A 669 39.08 6.78 1.87
N GLU A 670 38.00 6.97 2.61
CA GLU A 670 38.01 7.11 4.06
C GLU A 670 37.76 5.75 4.74
N ILE A 671 38.57 5.43 5.76
CA ILE A 671 38.49 4.18 6.52
C ILE A 671 38.03 4.48 7.95
N THR A 672 36.92 3.87 8.39
CA THR A 672 36.34 4.00 9.72
C THR A 672 36.06 2.62 10.32
N LEU A 673 36.73 2.29 11.42
CA LEU A 673 36.59 1.03 12.14
C LEU A 673 36.12 1.33 13.57
N THR A 674 35.00 0.76 14.01
CA THR A 674 34.45 0.99 15.37
C THR A 674 33.96 -0.30 16.01
N ASP A 675 34.13 -0.48 17.32
CA ASP A 675 33.46 -1.55 18.10
C ASP A 675 33.51 -2.96 17.47
N SER A 676 34.64 -3.33 16.87
CA SER A 676 34.79 -4.54 16.04
C SER A 676 36.02 -5.35 16.40
N TYR A 677 35.97 -6.65 16.15
CA TYR A 677 37.04 -7.62 16.40
C TYR A 677 37.73 -8.03 15.09
N PHE A 678 39.05 -8.00 15.07
CA PHE A 678 39.89 -8.39 13.94
C PHE A 678 40.97 -9.37 14.40
N GLU A 679 41.07 -10.54 13.78
CA GLU A 679 42.10 -11.54 14.06
C GLU A 679 42.77 -12.02 12.77
N SER A 680 44.11 -12.01 12.77
CA SER A 680 44.91 -12.71 11.76
C SER A 680 45.79 -13.78 12.39
N THR A 681 45.74 -14.96 11.79
CA THR A 681 46.58 -16.13 12.11
C THR A 681 47.93 -16.12 11.38
N SER A 682 48.17 -15.15 10.48
CA SER A 682 49.39 -15.04 9.67
C SER A 682 50.67 -15.01 10.52
N SER A 683 51.49 -16.06 10.41
CA SER A 683 52.77 -16.25 11.08
C SER A 683 53.95 -16.31 10.10
N ASN A 684 55.14 -15.99 10.60
CA ASN A 684 56.39 -16.31 9.91
C ASN A 684 56.55 -17.81 9.62
N LEU A 685 55.95 -18.68 10.45
CA LEU A 685 55.99 -20.13 10.26
C LEU A 685 55.22 -20.63 9.03
N ASP A 686 54.27 -19.85 8.50
CA ASP A 686 53.37 -20.28 7.44
C ASP A 686 54.06 -20.22 6.07
N ASN A 687 54.87 -21.26 5.85
CA ASN A 687 55.74 -21.47 4.68
C ASN A 687 56.95 -20.54 4.58
N GLY A 688 57.21 -19.67 5.58
CA GLY A 688 58.42 -18.83 5.63
C GLY A 688 58.52 -17.79 4.50
N LYS A 689 57.39 -17.44 3.88
CA LYS A 689 57.31 -16.60 2.67
C LYS A 689 56.10 -15.66 2.63
N HIS A 690 55.00 -16.06 3.26
CA HIS A 690 53.72 -15.35 3.20
C HIS A 690 53.32 -15.04 4.63
N TRP A 691 53.56 -13.80 5.06
CA TRP A 691 53.20 -13.33 6.39
C TRP A 691 52.79 -11.85 6.32
N ALA A 692 51.84 -11.46 7.17
CA ALA A 692 51.18 -10.16 7.10
C ALA A 692 50.90 -9.53 8.47
N TYR A 693 50.57 -8.25 8.46
CA TYR A 693 49.84 -7.62 9.56
C TYR A 693 48.36 -7.94 9.39
N ALA A 694 47.61 -8.09 10.50
CA ALA A 694 46.17 -8.36 10.43
C ALA A 694 45.40 -7.32 9.62
N MET A 695 45.90 -6.08 9.52
CA MET A 695 45.38 -5.05 8.62
C MET A 695 46.49 -4.29 7.89
N ARG A 696 46.21 -3.89 6.66
CA ARG A 696 46.99 -2.93 5.88
C ARG A 696 46.08 -1.82 5.39
N LEU A 697 46.27 -0.61 5.94
CA LEU A 697 45.36 0.51 5.72
C LEU A 697 46.02 1.62 4.90
N PHE A 698 45.46 1.87 3.72
CA PHE A 698 45.66 3.05 2.88
C PHE A 698 44.39 3.91 2.88
N GLY A 699 44.53 5.23 2.75
CA GLY A 699 43.39 6.12 2.61
C GLY A 699 43.73 7.58 2.84
N SER A 700 42.84 8.48 2.42
CA SER A 700 42.93 9.91 2.74
C SER A 700 42.73 10.18 4.25
N LYS A 701 41.94 9.31 4.92
CA LYS A 701 41.63 9.38 6.34
C LYS A 701 41.49 7.98 6.94
N VAL A 702 41.99 7.79 8.16
CA VAL A 702 41.77 6.56 8.95
C VAL A 702 41.27 6.92 10.35
N ARG A 703 40.19 6.27 10.80
CA ARG A 703 39.62 6.37 12.15
C ARG A 703 39.43 4.98 12.72
N ILE A 704 39.99 4.72 13.90
CA ILE A 704 39.87 3.43 14.60
C ILE A 704 39.49 3.72 16.05
N ASP A 705 38.31 3.27 16.46
CA ASP A 705 37.79 3.50 17.81
C ASP A 705 37.26 2.21 18.44
N ASN A 706 37.66 1.96 19.69
CA ASN A 706 37.20 0.82 20.49
C ASN A 706 37.25 -0.58 19.80
N CYS A 707 38.15 -0.79 18.82
CA CYS A 707 38.35 -2.09 18.18
C CYS A 707 39.23 -3.02 19.03
N GLU A 708 39.08 -4.34 18.88
CA GLU A 708 40.03 -5.34 19.37
C GLU A 708 40.73 -5.98 18.18
N VAL A 709 42.06 -5.88 18.14
CA VAL A 709 42.90 -6.32 17.01
C VAL A 709 43.98 -7.24 17.53
N LYS A 710 43.94 -8.49 17.06
CA LYS A 710 44.91 -9.54 17.32
C LYS A 710 45.62 -9.91 16.02
N GLY A 711 46.95 -10.02 16.08
CA GLY A 711 47.73 -10.64 15.02
C GLY A 711 48.84 -11.50 15.60
N ILE A 712 49.36 -12.46 14.82
CA ILE A 712 50.59 -13.14 15.20
C ILE A 712 51.78 -12.28 14.76
N GLN A 713 52.03 -12.18 13.46
CA GLN A 713 53.12 -11.39 12.91
C GLN A 713 52.97 -9.89 13.20
N GLY A 714 51.79 -9.29 13.01
CA GLY A 714 51.55 -7.87 13.31
C GLY A 714 50.06 -7.51 13.37
N GLY A 715 49.71 -6.40 14.05
CA GLY A 715 48.33 -5.92 14.16
C GLY A 715 47.91 -5.05 12.97
N ILE A 716 48.32 -3.79 12.95
CA ILE A 716 47.94 -2.80 11.92
C ILE A 716 49.18 -2.20 11.27
N SER A 717 49.26 -2.24 9.94
CA SER A 717 50.13 -1.35 9.15
C SER A 717 49.30 -0.17 8.62
N ILE A 718 49.71 1.06 8.94
CA ILE A 718 49.13 2.29 8.36
C ILE A 718 50.17 2.94 7.44
N GLU A 719 49.79 3.13 6.18
CA GLU A 719 50.67 3.59 5.10
C GLU A 719 50.09 4.81 4.37
N SER A 720 50.94 5.75 3.95
CA SER A 720 50.61 6.98 3.19
C SER A 720 49.67 8.00 3.89
N CYS A 721 48.78 7.56 4.78
CA CYS A 721 47.72 8.38 5.36
C CYS A 721 48.25 9.52 6.25
N GLN A 722 47.87 10.76 5.94
CA GLN A 722 48.29 11.97 6.68
C GLN A 722 47.33 12.35 7.82
N ASP A 723 46.14 11.74 7.86
CA ASP A 723 45.08 11.98 8.84
C ASP A 723 44.57 10.65 9.41
N ALA A 724 45.40 9.98 10.20
CA ALA A 724 45.04 8.76 10.92
C ALA A 724 44.89 9.01 12.43
N VAL A 725 43.83 8.47 13.04
CA VAL A 725 43.57 8.57 14.48
C VAL A 725 43.17 7.21 15.06
N ILE A 726 43.78 6.83 16.18
CA ILE A 726 43.39 5.71 17.03
C ILE A 726 42.97 6.27 18.39
N SER A 727 41.70 6.08 18.77
CA SER A 727 41.10 6.70 19.96
C SER A 727 40.78 5.78 21.13
N GLY A 728 40.71 4.47 20.89
CA GLY A 728 40.41 3.46 21.91
C GLY A 728 40.62 2.05 21.41
N GLY A 729 40.33 1.05 22.25
CA GLY A 729 40.43 -0.37 21.89
C GLY A 729 41.69 -1.08 22.40
N LYS A 730 41.93 -2.29 21.90
CA LYS A 730 43.07 -3.15 22.25
C LYS A 730 43.76 -3.61 20.98
N TYR A 731 45.08 -3.53 20.95
CA TYR A 731 45.91 -3.88 19.82
C TYR A 731 47.07 -4.71 20.34
N TYR A 732 47.10 -5.99 20.00
CA TYR A 732 48.09 -6.89 20.54
C TYR A 732 48.61 -7.90 19.53
N THR A 733 49.84 -8.33 19.75
CA THR A 733 50.43 -9.45 19.04
C THR A 733 50.70 -10.61 19.99
N GLU A 734 50.60 -11.83 19.48
CA GLU A 734 50.95 -13.05 20.21
C GLU A 734 52.03 -13.80 19.42
N ASN A 735 52.97 -14.45 20.12
CA ASN A 735 53.86 -15.39 19.43
C ASN A 735 53.08 -16.65 19.09
N THR A 736 53.40 -17.31 17.97
CA THR A 736 52.94 -18.68 17.74
C THR A 736 53.42 -19.58 18.89
N PRO A 737 52.64 -20.57 19.37
CA PRO A 737 53.01 -21.36 20.55
C PRO A 737 54.40 -22.02 20.47
N GLY A 738 55.35 -21.48 21.25
CA GLY A 738 56.74 -21.93 21.31
C GLY A 738 57.76 -20.98 20.65
N GLU A 739 57.29 -20.00 19.88
CA GLU A 739 58.13 -19.16 19.01
C GLU A 739 58.43 -17.76 19.57
N LYS A 740 59.24 -17.02 18.80
CA LYS A 740 59.53 -15.59 19.00
C LYS A 740 59.38 -14.80 17.69
N ASP A 741 58.24 -14.97 17.06
CA ASP A 741 57.86 -14.49 15.73
C ASP A 741 57.09 -13.16 15.76
N ALA A 742 56.31 -12.85 16.80
CA ALA A 742 55.49 -11.64 16.85
C ALA A 742 56.27 -10.32 16.67
N PHE A 743 55.76 -9.39 15.88
CA PHE A 743 56.25 -8.01 15.76
C PHE A 743 55.23 -7.05 16.40
N TYR A 744 54.73 -6.07 15.64
CA TYR A 744 54.17 -4.84 16.18
C TYR A 744 52.64 -4.82 16.09
N PRO A 745 51.93 -4.57 17.19
CA PRO A 745 50.52 -4.21 17.19
C PRO A 745 50.18 -3.06 16.25
N VAL A 746 51.05 -2.03 16.16
CA VAL A 746 50.90 -0.93 15.21
C VAL A 746 52.25 -0.60 14.56
N TYR A 747 52.29 -0.63 13.23
CA TYR A 747 53.39 -0.11 12.41
C TYR A 747 52.94 1.07 11.55
N ILE A 748 53.78 2.10 11.48
CA ILE A 748 53.48 3.36 10.77
C ILE A 748 54.61 3.62 9.79
N THR A 749 54.29 3.62 8.49
CA THR A 749 55.29 3.62 7.41
C THR A 749 54.81 4.43 6.20
N ASN A 750 55.63 4.51 5.16
CA ASN A 750 55.38 5.26 3.92
C ASN A 750 54.91 6.71 4.17
N GLY A 751 55.57 7.41 5.09
CA GLY A 751 55.25 8.79 5.46
C GLY A 751 53.93 9.00 6.20
N ALA A 752 53.23 7.94 6.63
CA ALA A 752 51.98 8.05 7.37
C ALA A 752 52.14 8.79 8.71
N LYS A 753 51.06 9.42 9.16
CA LYS A 753 51.01 10.23 10.38
C LYS A 753 49.80 9.85 11.22
N VAL A 754 50.07 9.14 12.33
CA VAL A 754 49.02 8.63 13.23
C VAL A 754 49.00 9.43 14.53
N THR A 755 47.81 9.86 14.95
CA THR A 755 47.59 10.40 16.30
C THR A 755 46.95 9.33 17.18
N ILE A 756 47.58 9.00 18.31
CA ILE A 756 47.02 8.10 19.31
C ILE A 756 46.47 8.94 20.47
N THR A 757 45.16 8.84 20.73
CA THR A 757 44.50 9.50 21.87
C THR A 757 44.00 8.52 22.92
N GLY A 758 44.04 7.20 22.64
CA GLY A 758 43.66 6.15 23.57
C GLY A 758 43.94 4.76 23.01
N GLY A 759 43.59 3.73 23.78
CA GLY A 759 43.81 2.32 23.45
C GLY A 759 44.93 1.65 24.25
N GLU A 760 44.98 0.32 24.20
CA GLU A 760 45.97 -0.52 24.87
C GLU A 760 46.81 -1.28 23.83
N PHE A 761 48.14 -1.13 23.87
CA PHE A 761 49.07 -1.63 22.86
C PHE A 761 50.11 -2.57 23.50
N SER A 762 50.02 -3.88 23.23
CA SER A 762 50.88 -4.90 23.88
C SER A 762 51.55 -5.88 22.90
N ALA A 763 52.84 -6.10 23.08
CA ALA A 763 53.62 -7.07 22.29
C ALA A 763 54.50 -7.94 23.21
N PRO A 764 54.78 -9.21 22.88
CA PRO A 764 55.60 -10.09 23.71
C PRO A 764 57.12 -9.85 23.49
N ASN A 765 57.50 -9.12 22.45
CA ASN A 765 58.91 -9.02 22.00
C ASN A 765 59.43 -7.59 22.00
N ASP A 766 60.62 -7.38 22.54
CA ASP A 766 61.45 -6.22 22.19
C ASP A 766 62.23 -6.54 20.90
N ARG A 767 62.05 -5.69 19.89
CA ARG A 767 62.73 -5.69 18.58
C ARG A 767 63.52 -4.39 18.35
N SER A 768 63.54 -3.47 19.33
CA SER A 768 63.99 -2.09 19.13
C SER A 768 65.51 -1.93 19.05
N GLY A 769 66.25 -2.65 19.89
CA GLY A 769 67.65 -2.37 20.17
C GLY A 769 67.87 -1.04 20.92
N LEU A 770 66.82 -0.49 21.53
CA LEU A 770 66.79 0.81 22.21
C LEU A 770 66.31 0.66 23.66
N GLN A 771 66.51 1.70 24.47
CA GLN A 771 65.96 1.74 25.84
C GLN A 771 64.48 2.20 25.81
N ILE A 772 63.60 1.37 25.24
CA ILE A 772 62.14 1.61 25.22
C ILE A 772 61.42 1.23 26.53
N GLU A 773 62.18 0.69 27.50
CA GLU A 773 61.70 0.33 28.84
C GLU A 773 60.48 -0.62 28.82
N GLY A 774 60.48 -1.59 27.89
CA GLY A 774 59.35 -2.45 27.62
C GLY A 774 59.53 -3.31 26.36
N THR A 775 58.44 -3.61 25.67
CA THR A 775 58.41 -4.36 24.39
C THR A 775 57.90 -3.49 23.23
N SER A 776 58.11 -3.95 21.99
CA SER A 776 57.84 -3.16 20.77
C SER A 776 56.35 -3.15 20.39
N ALA A 777 55.58 -2.26 21.01
CA ALA A 777 54.13 -2.15 20.78
C ALA A 777 53.74 -1.25 19.59
N VAL A 778 54.13 0.03 19.64
CA VAL A 778 53.83 1.02 18.60
C VAL A 778 55.13 1.51 18.00
N VAL A 779 55.28 1.31 16.69
CA VAL A 779 56.54 1.53 16.00
C VAL A 779 56.28 2.27 14.70
N SER A 780 57.20 3.16 14.31
CA SER A 780 57.23 3.74 12.97
C SER A 780 58.57 3.46 12.29
N GLY A 781 58.63 3.55 10.98
CA GLY A 781 59.85 3.19 10.26
C GLY A 781 59.71 3.27 8.75
N ASP A 782 60.71 2.71 8.07
CA ASP A 782 60.55 2.19 6.72
C ASP A 782 60.14 0.71 6.83
N ASN A 783 59.17 0.26 6.04
CA ASN A 783 58.79 -1.16 5.98
C ASN A 783 59.44 -1.87 4.79
N ASP A 784 59.71 -1.14 3.72
CA ASP A 784 60.07 -1.66 2.41
C ASP A 784 61.13 -0.74 1.78
N VAL A 785 62.33 -1.26 1.55
CA VAL A 785 63.54 -0.54 1.12
C VAL A 785 63.28 0.74 0.29
N ASN A 786 63.52 1.90 0.93
CA ASN A 786 63.47 3.28 0.40
C ASN A 786 62.10 4.02 0.48
N LEU A 787 61.20 3.69 1.41
CA LEU A 787 60.03 4.53 1.66
C LEU A 787 60.31 5.64 2.69
N PRO A 788 59.54 6.76 2.66
CA PRO A 788 59.58 7.76 3.72
C PRO A 788 59.18 7.14 5.08
N THR A 789 59.90 7.50 6.14
CA THR A 789 59.57 7.00 7.48
C THR A 789 58.22 7.55 7.98
N GLY A 790 57.42 6.70 8.62
CA GLY A 790 56.18 7.13 9.28
C GLY A 790 56.41 7.91 10.59
N SER A 791 55.34 8.45 11.16
CA SER A 791 55.39 9.24 12.40
C SER A 791 54.16 9.07 13.29
N VAL A 792 54.35 9.19 14.60
CA VAL A 792 53.28 9.13 15.61
C VAL A 792 53.21 10.42 16.43
N ILE A 793 51.99 10.85 16.77
CA ILE A 793 51.70 11.89 17.75
C ILE A 793 50.98 11.23 18.92
N LEU A 794 51.58 11.23 20.10
CA LEU A 794 51.02 10.60 21.29
C LEU A 794 50.31 11.65 22.16
N LYS A 795 49.03 11.41 22.42
CA LYS A 795 48.14 12.20 23.30
C LYS A 795 47.33 11.34 24.28
N GLY A 796 47.60 10.04 24.32
CA GLY A 796 46.91 9.08 25.18
C GLY A 796 47.34 7.64 24.88
N GLY A 797 46.70 6.69 25.56
CA GLY A 797 46.92 5.26 25.39
C GLY A 797 47.90 4.64 26.40
N LYS A 798 47.88 3.31 26.48
CA LYS A 798 48.74 2.48 27.32
C LYS A 798 49.57 1.53 26.48
N PHE A 799 50.82 1.31 26.86
CA PHE A 799 51.82 0.65 26.01
C PHE A 799 52.68 -0.30 26.84
N SER A 800 52.99 -1.48 26.29
CA SER A 800 53.94 -2.43 26.90
C SER A 800 55.41 -1.98 26.81
N GLY A 801 55.70 -0.96 26.00
CA GLY A 801 56.97 -0.24 25.90
C GLY A 801 56.80 1.09 25.15
N LYS A 802 57.72 2.04 25.35
CA LYS A 802 57.63 3.37 24.72
C LYS A 802 57.72 3.28 23.20
N ALA A 803 56.88 4.05 22.50
CA ALA A 803 56.86 4.06 21.04
C ALA A 803 58.17 4.59 20.46
N TYR A 804 58.64 4.05 19.34
CA TYR A 804 59.94 4.41 18.74
C TYR A 804 59.93 4.33 17.21
N ASN A 805 60.97 4.89 16.59
CA ASN A 805 61.18 4.88 15.16
C ASN A 805 62.39 3.98 14.79
N THR A 806 62.23 3.05 13.86
CA THR A 806 63.28 2.07 13.47
C THR A 806 64.42 2.70 12.71
N GLU A 807 64.19 3.75 11.93
CA GLU A 807 65.21 4.32 11.03
C GLU A 807 66.06 5.37 11.72
N THR A 808 65.40 6.31 12.41
CA THR A 808 66.07 7.37 13.17
C THR A 808 66.65 6.89 14.50
N LYS A 809 66.25 5.69 14.97
CA LYS A 809 66.65 5.09 16.26
C LYS A 809 66.28 5.96 17.48
N VAL A 810 65.16 6.67 17.40
CA VAL A 810 64.65 7.58 18.43
C VAL A 810 63.38 7.04 19.09
N VAL A 811 63.27 7.20 20.42
CA VAL A 811 62.03 6.98 21.18
C VAL A 811 61.17 8.24 21.08
N TYR A 812 59.87 8.10 20.81
CA TYR A 812 58.96 9.24 20.71
C TYR A 812 58.65 9.83 22.07
N GLU A 813 58.84 11.14 22.20
CA GLU A 813 58.26 11.91 23.28
C GLU A 813 56.79 12.25 22.97
N PRO A 814 55.90 12.35 23.97
CA PRO A 814 54.52 12.73 23.75
C PRO A 814 54.38 14.19 23.27
N ALA A 815 53.21 14.51 22.74
CA ALA A 815 52.92 15.84 22.25
C ALA A 815 53.01 16.90 23.36
N GLU A 816 53.18 18.17 22.98
CA GLU A 816 53.15 19.29 23.94
C GLU A 816 51.88 19.23 24.80
N GLY A 817 52.06 19.33 26.12
CA GLY A 817 51.00 19.14 27.11
C GLY A 817 50.78 17.69 27.56
N TYR A 818 51.57 16.71 27.12
CA TYR A 818 51.48 15.29 27.51
C TYR A 818 52.82 14.74 28.01
N LYS A 819 52.80 13.64 28.76
CA LYS A 819 54.01 12.95 29.28
C LYS A 819 53.84 11.45 29.34
N TRP A 820 54.96 10.72 29.28
CA TRP A 820 55.03 9.32 29.69
C TRP A 820 54.88 9.22 31.21
N GLN A 821 54.02 8.32 31.67
CA GLN A 821 53.86 7.94 33.06
C GLN A 821 53.97 6.41 33.19
N ALA A 822 54.69 5.92 34.19
CA ALA A 822 54.72 4.50 34.49
C ALA A 822 53.39 4.07 35.13
N ILE A 823 52.90 2.88 34.76
CA ILE A 823 51.66 2.32 35.32
C ILE A 823 51.97 1.67 36.67
N ASP A 824 51.37 2.19 37.74
CA ASP A 824 51.58 1.67 39.10
C ASP A 824 51.09 0.21 39.21
N GLY A 825 51.96 -0.67 39.72
CA GLY A 825 51.67 -2.09 39.84
C GLY A 825 51.71 -2.88 38.52
N ALA A 826 52.23 -2.28 37.43
CA ALA A 826 52.49 -3.00 36.18
C ALA A 826 53.30 -4.27 36.41
N GLY A 827 52.93 -5.34 35.72
CA GLY A 827 53.63 -6.61 35.77
C GLY A 827 55.00 -6.56 35.05
N ASN A 828 55.77 -7.63 35.25
CA ASN A 828 57.10 -7.81 34.67
C ASN A 828 57.15 -8.87 33.55
N GLN A 829 56.02 -9.44 33.16
CA GLN A 829 55.95 -10.37 32.03
C GLN A 829 56.06 -9.61 30.69
N PRO A 830 56.52 -10.27 29.62
CA PRO A 830 56.45 -9.70 28.28
C PRO A 830 54.99 -9.48 27.87
N GLY A 831 54.68 -8.30 27.33
CA GLY A 831 53.31 -7.89 26.98
C GLY A 831 52.57 -7.08 28.05
N ASP A 832 52.99 -7.12 29.32
CA ASP A 832 52.39 -6.28 30.37
C ASP A 832 52.48 -4.79 30.00
N LEU A 833 51.38 -4.05 30.18
CA LEU A 833 51.33 -2.60 29.94
C LEU A 833 52.13 -1.88 31.03
N LYS A 834 53.15 -1.11 30.63
CA LYS A 834 54.11 -0.45 31.54
C LYS A 834 54.01 1.07 31.54
N TRP A 835 53.58 1.64 30.43
CA TRP A 835 53.58 3.08 30.20
C TRP A 835 52.20 3.55 29.77
N GLU A 836 51.79 4.72 30.28
CA GLU A 836 50.61 5.45 29.84
C GLU A 836 51.04 6.85 29.39
N VAL A 837 50.37 7.38 28.36
CA VAL A 837 50.52 8.79 27.98
C VAL A 837 49.39 9.58 28.62
N VAL A 838 49.75 10.51 29.51
CA VAL A 838 48.78 11.33 30.25
C VAL A 838 48.98 12.81 29.96
N ALA A 839 47.93 13.61 30.15
CA ALA A 839 48.06 15.06 30.13
C ALA A 839 48.99 15.53 31.27
N GLN A 840 49.84 16.52 31.00
CA GLN A 840 50.59 17.22 32.03
C GLN A 840 49.63 18.14 32.79
N SER A 841 49.51 17.93 34.11
CA SER A 841 48.93 18.92 35.01
C SER A 841 49.81 20.17 35.01
N LEU A 842 49.20 21.34 34.75
CA LEU A 842 49.82 22.66 34.85
C LEU A 842 50.39 22.95 36.24
#